data_AF-A0A4D5RK93-F1
#
_entry.id   AF-A0A4D5RK93-F1
#
_cell.length_a   1.000
_cell.length_b   1.000
_cell.length_c   1.000
_cell.angle_alpha   90.00
_cell.angle_beta   90.00
_cell.angle_gamma   90.00
#
_symmetry.space_group_name_H-M   'P 1'
#
loop_
_entity.id
_entity.type
_entity.pdbx_description
1 polymer ?
#
loop_
_entity_poly.entity_id
_entity_poly.type
_entity_poly.pdbx_seq_one_letter_code
_entity_poly.pdbx_strand_id
1 'polypeptide(L)'
;MENPAEYYKKCARALTEQSESGEATRQNGDCLPGVKLSRKRPAEDETETAGKQARLEDSPMLVDLKYPREVQLIRLLGSRADEIESLVQDVARKHPKLTLQQVPRHMRRRAVSHDKRRLPKRLKDKLANEPDPPKRKRPSRKHRRRPRNLLAEYARRQRRHVWLETHVWHAKRFKMADLWGYRVPLHPCDKGIRAAYRGSARHVLLHDLSYYNCIELIGEVEHLLEKLSLITSSDAGLTFKAKLYLSGTQEGSTVLYHRGMYPYGAIGPVRFMWRPLQPSKCQSESHSESQSDRQAMKQVDSKPSDKARSQPLKQATPSKCRSQKEDQAGLGLDSQIKSQDRSQDESKPKENRQLWLWVHPSINDEVCKELTEIFELQKVNSGCETEADRTVSDGTSVAGGRSKHVTAKKENCKPKPQETVVASKPESSGHSDDGIPPKTRDETGSSEGLQTGEKVVCKAAKAKKRKQKQRAEAKEKEVSEEMAKKSFERVPVYTNKGVSMALLKDNLVRFSLTGPLATAVVFDALVPTSSAEDSSRRANLSKSEDAAVRKSDRNATWETVRKGGLQTDILLPRGCILGQTVRDPRVLLPDRKTKVTGDGGPVINVRKNGHVGIASPPPASASDSAIWDPASRDEASLNKMPEWKLNQLRSRNPIPGAPLDLGEEESRIPVLLVRKEGSRSNLGFGSGWDVVLPSHWARPFWIALVYRGARAAGLRELRSLSLETGYPCFPFDHPDTRATQEYEEANRRELMAKHLRYPPDKRPSFQKLGVPCPFFFPWKELVHQWAAAVDAAHSGDREGTGEERPFFVLRSRKVTRRLATLLTEENKERKRPQGHAQTLEAIRGIHSAAAETGIDLPRALACVWVSCRSKGIPNRFDSICIPKADDLSTESPSDASAGPCESLHKVPRKRKGAEKKGAKRKKKVARPTVEELLARPAAGDVVNCCSRRLIGCVVGGDYCFSEAAGRGVGYVSVLGLLEFVEESARRGTKPLVLLRHQHSVQYRFASLRVLTDC
;
A
#
# COMPACT_ATOMS: atom_id res chain seq x y z
N MET A 1 48.54 20.30 -7.15
CA MET A 1 48.65 18.92 -7.65
C MET A 1 47.55 18.72 -8.67
N GLU A 2 47.86 18.74 -9.96
CA GLU A 2 46.88 18.36 -10.99
C GLU A 2 46.53 16.88 -10.88
N ASN A 3 45.37 16.49 -11.40
CA ASN A 3 44.96 15.10 -11.49
C ASN A 3 45.90 14.37 -12.48
N PRO A 4 46.59 13.27 -12.10
CA PRO A 4 47.49 12.56 -13.00
C PRO A 4 46.84 12.16 -14.33
N ALA A 5 45.54 11.83 -14.32
CA ALA A 5 44.80 11.48 -15.53
C ALA A 5 44.60 12.68 -16.50
N GLU A 6 44.52 13.91 -16.00
CA GLU A 6 44.51 15.10 -16.87
C GLU A 6 45.91 15.47 -17.35
N TYR A 7 46.94 15.28 -16.52
CA TYR A 7 48.33 15.46 -16.93
C TYR A 7 48.68 14.56 -18.13
N TYR A 8 48.40 13.25 -18.05
CA TYR A 8 48.63 12.34 -19.17
C TYR A 8 47.75 12.65 -20.39
N LYS A 9 46.51 13.12 -20.21
CA LYS A 9 45.65 13.57 -21.34
C LYS A 9 46.14 14.88 -21.98
N LYS A 10 46.75 15.81 -21.23
CA LYS A 10 47.43 17.00 -21.76
C LYS A 10 48.68 16.61 -22.55
N CYS A 11 49.56 15.76 -21.99
CA CYS A 11 50.76 15.29 -22.69
C CYS A 11 50.41 14.55 -23.99
N ALA A 12 49.37 13.70 -23.99
CA ALA A 12 48.93 12.99 -25.19
C ALA A 12 48.43 13.94 -26.30
N ARG A 13 47.74 15.03 -25.94
CA ARG A 13 47.25 16.04 -26.90
C ARG A 13 48.38 16.90 -27.47
N ALA A 14 49.25 17.41 -26.62
CA ALA A 14 50.40 18.22 -27.03
C ALA A 14 51.34 17.47 -28.00
N LEU A 15 51.45 16.13 -27.85
CA LEU A 15 52.25 15.29 -28.74
C LEU A 15 51.54 14.93 -30.07
N THR A 16 50.21 14.90 -30.12
CA THR A 16 49.49 14.78 -31.40
C THR A 16 49.54 16.07 -32.21
N GLU A 17 49.43 17.24 -31.56
CA GLU A 17 49.56 18.55 -32.22
C GLU A 17 50.97 18.76 -32.80
N GLN A 18 52.02 18.21 -32.17
CA GLN A 18 53.39 18.21 -32.71
C GLN A 18 53.62 17.25 -33.89
N SER A 19 52.68 16.37 -34.22
CA SER A 19 52.82 15.44 -35.36
C SER A 19 52.27 15.98 -36.69
N GLU A 20 51.58 17.12 -36.68
CA GLU A 20 51.00 17.75 -37.88
C GLU A 20 51.84 18.93 -38.42
N SER A 21 52.86 19.40 -37.69
CA SER A 21 53.77 20.46 -38.12
C SER A 21 55.22 19.95 -38.20
N GLY A 22 55.65 19.57 -39.40
CA GLY A 22 57.02 19.12 -39.64
C GLY A 22 57.97 20.27 -39.95
N GLU A 23 58.91 20.58 -39.06
CA GLU A 23 60.28 20.98 -39.40
C GLU A 23 61.22 20.87 -38.18
N ALA A 24 62.52 20.80 -38.44
CA ALA A 24 63.53 20.41 -37.44
C ALA A 24 64.14 21.60 -36.69
N THR A 25 64.63 21.39 -35.45
CA THR A 25 66.08 21.43 -35.12
C THR A 25 66.40 21.21 -33.62
N ARG A 26 67.69 20.99 -33.35
CA ARG A 26 68.34 20.68 -32.06
C ARG A 26 68.19 21.81 -31.02
N GLN A 27 68.21 21.49 -29.73
CA GLN A 27 69.40 21.65 -28.86
C GLN A 27 69.17 21.15 -27.42
N ASN A 28 70.27 21.09 -26.66
CA ASN A 28 70.36 20.46 -25.33
C ASN A 28 69.55 21.19 -24.26
N GLY A 29 69.14 20.45 -23.23
CA GLY A 29 68.38 21.01 -22.11
C GLY A 29 69.27 21.62 -21.02
N ASP A 30 68.60 22.20 -20.02
CA ASP A 30 69.22 22.56 -18.75
C ASP A 30 68.32 22.17 -17.55
N CYS A 31 68.94 22.03 -16.38
CA CYS A 31 68.35 21.40 -15.20
C CYS A 31 67.43 22.33 -14.37
N LEU A 32 66.78 21.75 -13.33
CA LEU A 32 66.66 22.22 -11.92
C LEU A 32 65.37 21.62 -11.25
N PRO A 33 65.19 21.63 -9.90
CA PRO A 33 65.87 20.62 -9.06
C PRO A 33 64.99 19.97 -7.96
N GLY A 34 65.42 18.78 -7.50
CA GLY A 34 65.39 18.43 -6.07
C GLY A 34 64.08 17.93 -5.42
N VAL A 35 64.01 16.61 -5.17
CA VAL A 35 63.63 16.06 -3.85
C VAL A 35 64.56 14.88 -3.54
N LYS A 36 65.42 15.01 -2.52
CA LYS A 36 66.17 13.87 -1.97
C LYS A 36 65.28 13.11 -0.97
N LEU A 37 65.08 11.82 -1.18
CA LEU A 37 64.57 10.91 -0.14
C LEU A 37 65.57 9.76 0.07
N SER A 38 66.37 9.90 1.12
CA SER A 38 67.32 8.90 1.57
C SER A 38 66.63 7.76 2.32
N ARG A 39 67.03 6.52 2.03
CA ARG A 39 67.15 5.44 3.01
C ARG A 39 68.10 4.36 2.47
N LYS A 40 69.18 4.12 3.21
CA LYS A 40 70.22 3.12 2.91
C LYS A 40 69.62 1.71 2.82
N ARG A 41 70.15 0.88 1.93
CA ARG A 41 70.16 -0.59 2.11
C ARG A 41 71.45 -0.99 2.85
N PRO A 42 71.48 -2.12 3.58
CA PRO A 42 72.73 -2.70 4.08
C PRO A 42 73.61 -3.16 2.92
N ALA A 43 74.92 -3.22 3.16
CA ALA A 43 75.83 -4.02 2.34
C ALA A 43 75.79 -5.46 2.83
N GLU A 44 75.86 -6.41 1.90
CA GLU A 44 76.23 -7.80 2.15
C GLU A 44 77.34 -8.14 1.16
N ASP A 45 78.42 -8.74 1.66
CA ASP A 45 79.69 -8.92 0.95
C ASP A 45 79.61 -10.01 -0.12
N GLU A 46 80.44 -9.86 -1.16
CA GLU A 46 80.68 -10.94 -2.12
C GLU A 46 81.68 -11.94 -1.55
N THR A 47 81.28 -13.21 -1.47
CA THR A 47 82.21 -14.35 -1.44
C THR A 47 81.75 -15.40 -2.44
N GLU A 48 82.59 -15.65 -3.44
CA GLU A 48 82.33 -16.62 -4.50
C GLU A 48 82.30 -18.06 -3.96
N THR A 49 81.26 -18.81 -4.30
CA THR A 49 81.35 -20.28 -4.39
C THR A 49 80.74 -20.74 -5.71
N ALA A 50 81.59 -21.19 -6.62
CA ALA A 50 81.20 -21.61 -7.96
C ALA A 50 80.36 -22.91 -7.96
N GLY A 51 79.04 -22.77 -7.90
CA GLY A 51 78.07 -23.85 -8.13
C GLY A 51 77.33 -23.62 -9.45
N LYS A 52 77.46 -24.54 -10.41
CA LYS A 52 76.85 -24.45 -11.75
C LYS A 52 75.33 -24.20 -11.69
N GLN A 53 74.90 -22.95 -11.86
CA GLN A 53 73.53 -22.65 -12.27
C GLN A 53 73.45 -22.78 -13.78
N ALA A 54 72.70 -23.78 -14.25
CA ALA A 54 72.36 -23.94 -15.65
C ALA A 54 71.65 -22.67 -16.13
N ARG A 55 72.11 -22.09 -17.26
CA ARG A 55 71.43 -20.93 -17.84
C ARG A 55 70.02 -21.34 -18.26
N LEU A 56 69.08 -20.46 -17.97
CA LEU A 56 67.67 -20.60 -18.33
C LEU A 56 67.40 -20.39 -19.85
N GLU A 57 68.45 -20.48 -20.67
CA GLU A 57 68.44 -20.25 -22.12
C GLU A 57 68.31 -21.56 -22.93
N ASP A 58 68.64 -22.71 -22.34
CA ASP A 58 68.64 -24.03 -23.03
C ASP A 58 67.28 -24.76 -22.97
N SER A 59 66.17 -24.03 -22.95
CA SER A 59 64.82 -24.61 -23.10
C SER A 59 64.36 -24.54 -24.56
N PRO A 60 64.24 -25.67 -25.29
CA PRO A 60 63.98 -25.67 -26.73
C PRO A 60 62.61 -25.11 -27.16
N MET A 61 61.70 -24.81 -26.22
CA MET A 61 60.44 -24.10 -26.51
C MET A 61 60.54 -22.57 -26.50
N LEU A 62 61.72 -22.00 -26.20
CA LEU A 62 61.96 -20.55 -26.11
C LEU A 62 62.87 -20.00 -27.22
N VAL A 63 63.51 -20.86 -28.02
CA VAL A 63 64.56 -20.49 -28.97
C VAL A 63 64.04 -19.68 -30.18
N ASP A 64 62.81 -19.94 -30.63
CA ASP A 64 62.21 -19.24 -31.79
C ASP A 64 61.37 -17.99 -31.44
N LEU A 65 61.19 -17.69 -30.14
CA LEU A 65 60.46 -16.49 -29.72
C LEU A 65 61.40 -15.28 -29.71
N LYS A 66 61.53 -14.61 -30.87
CA LYS A 66 62.19 -13.30 -30.98
C LYS A 66 61.45 -12.23 -30.17
N TYR A 67 61.82 -12.11 -28.90
CA TYR A 67 61.37 -10.99 -28.06
C TYR A 67 61.89 -9.66 -28.63
N PRO A 68 61.02 -8.65 -28.81
CA PRO A 68 61.47 -7.35 -29.27
C PRO A 68 62.36 -6.71 -28.20
N ARG A 69 63.58 -6.31 -28.58
CA ARG A 69 64.55 -5.66 -27.66
C ARG A 69 64.04 -4.32 -27.12
N GLU A 70 63.11 -3.68 -27.82
CA GLU A 70 62.46 -2.44 -27.43
C GLU A 70 60.94 -2.57 -27.53
N VAL A 71 60.23 -2.06 -26.54
CA VAL A 71 58.76 -2.02 -26.52
C VAL A 71 58.31 -0.58 -26.74
N GLN A 72 57.51 -0.34 -27.78
CA GLN A 72 56.90 0.97 -28.04
C GLN A 72 55.89 1.34 -26.94
N LEU A 73 56.39 1.99 -25.88
CA LEU A 73 55.65 2.27 -24.65
C LEU A 73 54.35 3.03 -24.91
N ILE A 74 54.34 4.00 -25.83
CA ILE A 74 53.15 4.78 -26.20
C ILE A 74 52.06 3.88 -26.79
N ARG A 75 52.43 2.93 -27.66
CA ARG A 75 51.49 1.97 -28.28
C ARG A 75 50.91 0.98 -27.26
N LEU A 76 51.73 0.53 -26.31
CA LEU A 76 51.31 -0.37 -25.23
C LEU A 76 50.44 0.34 -24.17
N LEU A 77 50.75 1.58 -23.82
CA LEU A 77 49.92 2.39 -22.93
C LEU A 77 48.63 2.82 -23.61
N GLY A 78 48.65 3.13 -24.91
CA GLY A 78 47.47 3.44 -25.72
C GLY A 78 46.48 2.27 -25.77
N SER A 79 46.96 1.05 -26.04
CA SER A 79 46.09 -0.14 -26.08
C SER A 79 45.55 -0.56 -24.71
N ARG A 80 46.19 -0.14 -23.61
CA ARG A 80 45.77 -0.43 -22.22
C ARG A 80 45.19 0.77 -21.47
N ALA A 81 44.99 1.90 -22.14
CA ALA A 81 44.52 3.13 -21.48
C ALA A 81 43.16 2.92 -20.81
N ASP A 82 42.22 2.25 -21.51
CA ASP A 82 40.89 1.93 -20.99
C ASP A 82 40.93 0.87 -19.87
N GLU A 83 41.84 -0.10 -19.94
CA GLU A 83 42.05 -1.09 -18.88
C GLU A 83 42.55 -0.42 -17.60
N ILE A 84 43.54 0.47 -17.73
CA ILE A 84 44.13 1.24 -16.63
C ILE A 84 43.09 2.22 -16.07
N GLU A 85 42.35 2.95 -16.91
CA GLU A 85 41.30 3.86 -16.45
C GLU A 85 40.18 3.07 -15.73
N SER A 86 39.73 1.95 -16.29
CA SER A 86 38.76 1.06 -15.65
C SER A 86 39.25 0.55 -14.29
N LEU A 87 40.49 0.05 -14.22
CA LEU A 87 41.12 -0.43 -12.98
C LEU A 87 41.25 0.68 -11.94
N VAL A 88 41.72 1.87 -12.33
CA VAL A 88 41.85 3.03 -11.44
C VAL A 88 40.48 3.48 -10.95
N GLN A 89 39.47 3.56 -11.81
CA GLN A 89 38.09 3.86 -11.40
C GLN A 89 37.57 2.80 -10.42
N ASP A 90 37.84 1.52 -10.65
CA ASP A 90 37.38 0.44 -9.77
C ASP A 90 38.12 0.39 -8.44
N VAL A 91 39.43 0.66 -8.42
CA VAL A 91 40.22 0.83 -7.19
C VAL A 91 39.77 2.08 -6.42
N ALA A 92 39.47 3.20 -7.09
CA ALA A 92 38.93 4.40 -6.46
C ALA A 92 37.51 4.16 -5.90
N ARG A 93 36.64 3.45 -6.64
CA ARG A 93 35.35 2.95 -6.12
C ARG A 93 35.55 2.02 -4.91
N LYS A 94 36.67 1.28 -4.85
CA LYS A 94 37.11 0.42 -3.74
C LYS A 94 38.04 1.12 -2.73
N HIS A 95 38.26 2.45 -2.80
CA HIS A 95 39.11 3.24 -1.86
C HIS A 95 38.91 2.79 -0.42
N PRO A 96 39.95 2.82 0.44
CA PRO A 96 40.03 2.13 1.74
C PRO A 96 38.94 2.58 2.73
N LYS A 97 37.74 2.08 2.47
CA LYS A 97 36.59 2.12 3.35
C LYS A 97 37.00 1.26 4.53
N LEU A 98 37.22 1.93 5.67
CA LEU A 98 37.10 1.37 7.03
C LEU A 98 36.16 0.17 6.98
N THR A 99 36.52 -0.98 7.55
CA THR A 99 35.79 -2.25 7.42
C THR A 99 34.27 -2.09 7.62
N LEU A 100 33.87 -1.20 8.53
CA LEU A 100 32.51 -0.73 8.83
C LEU A 100 31.72 -0.18 7.62
N GLN A 101 32.40 0.49 6.68
CA GLN A 101 31.85 1.17 5.51
C GLN A 101 31.82 0.30 4.25
N GLN A 102 32.48 -0.86 4.22
CA GLN A 102 32.43 -1.78 3.07
C GLN A 102 31.01 -2.31 2.81
N VAL A 103 30.18 -2.36 3.85
CA VAL A 103 28.77 -2.75 3.78
C VAL A 103 27.92 -1.70 3.00
N PRO A 104 27.01 -2.13 2.08
CA PRO A 104 26.11 -1.24 1.36
C PRO A 104 25.28 -0.31 2.27
N ARG A 105 25.02 0.93 1.82
CA ARG A 105 24.40 1.99 2.64
C ARG A 105 23.13 1.55 3.40
N HIS A 106 22.26 0.74 2.79
CA HIS A 106 21.00 0.26 3.39
C HIS A 106 21.20 -0.85 4.45
N MET A 107 22.32 -1.58 4.39
CA MET A 107 22.70 -2.60 5.37
C MET A 107 23.52 -2.03 6.54
N ARG A 108 24.16 -0.87 6.40
CA ARG A 108 24.97 -0.24 7.45
C ARG A 108 24.17 -0.04 8.75
N ARG A 109 24.85 -0.19 9.89
CA ARG A 109 24.25 -0.01 11.23
C ARG A 109 25.19 0.83 12.10
N ARG A 110 24.68 1.94 12.65
CA ARG A 110 25.46 2.82 13.55
C ARG A 110 25.93 2.13 14.84
N ALA A 111 25.24 1.08 15.28
CA ALA A 111 25.57 0.33 16.49
C ALA A 111 26.79 -0.58 16.36
N VAL A 112 27.36 -0.76 15.16
CA VAL A 112 28.52 -1.67 14.94
C VAL A 112 29.73 -1.25 15.77
N SER A 113 29.92 0.06 15.98
CA SER A 113 31.01 0.57 16.84
C SER A 113 30.98 0.00 18.26
N HIS A 114 29.79 -0.31 18.80
CA HIS A 114 29.61 -0.86 20.15
C HIS A 114 29.29 -2.37 20.16
N ASP A 115 28.80 -2.92 19.06
CA ASP A 115 28.36 -4.31 18.93
C ASP A 115 28.83 -4.86 17.58
N LYS A 116 30.07 -5.38 17.56
CA LYS A 116 30.70 -6.00 16.38
C LYS A 116 29.89 -7.17 15.80
N ARG A 117 28.95 -7.77 16.56
CA ARG A 117 28.04 -8.83 16.09
C ARG A 117 26.98 -8.33 15.09
N ARG A 118 26.90 -7.01 14.84
CA ARG A 118 26.01 -6.39 13.83
C ARG A 118 26.58 -6.41 12.41
N LEU A 119 27.84 -6.84 12.23
CA LEU A 119 28.42 -7.10 10.91
C LEU A 119 28.21 -8.56 10.47
N PRO A 120 28.24 -8.83 9.14
CA PRO A 120 28.43 -10.19 8.62
C PRO A 120 29.73 -10.80 9.16
N LYS A 121 29.74 -12.12 9.45
CA LYS A 121 30.91 -12.84 10.02
C LYS A 121 32.23 -12.48 9.31
N ARG A 122 32.27 -12.63 7.97
CA ARG A 122 33.43 -12.30 7.10
C ARG A 122 34.04 -10.88 7.28
N LEU A 123 33.26 -9.91 7.77
CA LEU A 123 33.74 -8.54 8.06
C LEU A 123 33.99 -8.31 9.55
N LYS A 124 33.41 -9.13 10.43
CA LYS A 124 33.70 -9.10 11.87
C LYS A 124 35.14 -9.51 12.13
N ASP A 125 35.65 -10.50 11.40
CA ASP A 125 36.99 -11.05 11.60
C ASP A 125 38.07 -10.02 11.22
N LYS A 126 37.86 -9.27 10.12
CA LYS A 126 38.67 -8.09 9.74
C LYS A 126 38.63 -6.94 10.75
N LEU A 127 37.61 -6.90 11.61
CA LEU A 127 37.41 -5.88 12.67
C LEU A 127 37.80 -6.41 14.06
N ALA A 128 38.24 -7.68 14.17
CA ALA A 128 38.70 -8.24 15.44
C ALA A 128 39.99 -7.54 15.91
N ASN A 129 40.84 -7.17 14.95
CA ASN A 129 42.12 -6.51 15.17
C ASN A 129 42.00 -5.02 15.53
N GLU A 130 40.81 -4.40 15.40
CA GLU A 130 40.57 -3.03 15.87
C GLU A 130 40.20 -3.04 17.36
N PRO A 131 40.78 -2.16 18.21
CA PRO A 131 40.49 -2.13 19.64
C PRO A 131 39.01 -1.85 19.93
N ASP A 132 38.45 -2.51 20.94
CA ASP A 132 37.08 -2.26 21.39
C ASP A 132 36.96 -0.87 22.05
N PRO A 133 35.85 -0.13 21.86
CA PRO A 133 35.66 1.15 22.51
C PRO A 133 35.52 1.00 24.04
N PRO A 134 35.92 2.00 24.83
CA PRO A 134 35.86 1.95 26.29
C PRO A 134 34.43 1.66 26.79
N LYS A 135 34.30 0.61 27.60
CA LYS A 135 33.01 0.19 28.20
C LYS A 135 32.52 1.25 29.19
N ARG A 136 31.34 1.84 28.94
CA ARG A 136 30.72 2.79 29.87
C ARG A 136 30.34 2.11 31.19
N LYS A 137 30.90 2.57 32.31
CA LYS A 137 30.70 2.00 33.67
C LYS A 137 29.24 1.88 34.13
N ARG A 138 28.31 2.69 33.59
CA ARG A 138 26.88 2.68 33.97
C ARG A 138 25.96 2.51 32.73
N PRO A 139 25.03 1.53 32.72
CA PRO A 139 24.03 1.40 31.65
C PRO A 139 23.14 2.64 31.52
N SER A 140 22.69 2.93 30.29
CA SER A 140 21.86 4.11 30.00
C SER A 140 20.58 4.16 30.85
N ARG A 141 20.11 5.38 31.18
CA ARG A 141 18.84 5.63 31.90
C ARG A 141 17.65 4.89 31.26
N LYS A 142 17.64 4.77 29.92
CA LYS A 142 16.61 4.04 29.15
C LYS A 142 16.63 2.53 29.41
N HIS A 143 17.81 1.93 29.57
CA HIS A 143 17.93 0.51 29.92
C HIS A 143 17.45 0.26 31.35
N ARG A 144 17.90 1.08 32.32
CA ARG A 144 17.49 1.01 33.74
C ARG A 144 15.98 1.16 33.95
N ARG A 145 15.29 1.90 33.09
CA ARG A 145 13.83 2.15 33.13
C ARG A 145 13.00 1.18 32.26
N ARG A 146 13.59 0.08 31.76
CA ARG A 146 12.83 -0.90 30.98
C ARG A 146 11.88 -1.69 31.91
N PRO A 147 10.58 -1.76 31.63
CA PRO A 147 9.65 -2.58 32.41
C PRO A 147 10.01 -4.07 32.26
N ARG A 148 9.74 -4.85 33.31
CA ARG A 148 10.04 -6.30 33.33
C ARG A 148 9.15 -7.06 32.34
N ASN A 149 7.82 -6.94 32.49
CA ASN A 149 6.85 -7.47 31.53
C ASN A 149 6.56 -6.42 30.44
N LEU A 150 6.82 -6.78 29.18
CA LEU A 150 6.58 -5.91 28.02
C LEU A 150 5.19 -6.08 27.42
N LEU A 151 4.56 -7.25 27.58
CA LEU A 151 3.22 -7.54 27.06
C LEU A 151 2.17 -6.71 27.81
N ALA A 152 2.21 -6.71 29.14
CA ALA A 152 1.34 -5.88 29.97
C ALA A 152 1.48 -4.37 29.65
N GLU A 153 2.71 -3.91 29.37
CA GLU A 153 2.96 -2.53 28.95
C GLU A 153 2.48 -2.23 27.52
N TYR A 154 2.41 -3.23 26.62
CA TYR A 154 1.80 -3.07 25.30
C TYR A 154 0.28 -2.97 25.40
N ALA A 155 -0.37 -3.88 26.13
CA ALA A 155 -1.82 -3.81 26.37
C ALA A 155 -2.24 -2.48 27.02
N ARG A 156 -1.48 -1.99 28.00
CA ARG A 156 -1.70 -0.66 28.61
C ARG A 156 -1.65 0.49 27.59
N ARG A 157 -0.82 0.38 26.55
CA ARG A 157 -0.68 1.39 25.48
C ARG A 157 -1.71 1.25 24.37
N GLN A 158 -2.19 0.04 24.09
CA GLN A 158 -3.25 -0.24 23.11
C GLN A 158 -4.60 0.38 23.52
N ARG A 159 -4.84 0.61 24.81
CA ARG A 159 -6.05 1.28 25.33
C ARG A 159 -6.41 2.62 24.68
N ARG A 160 -5.44 3.34 24.08
CA ARG A 160 -5.67 4.63 23.41
C ARG A 160 -5.86 4.49 21.89
N HIS A 161 -5.12 3.58 21.26
CA HIS A 161 -5.11 3.39 19.81
C HIS A 161 -4.88 1.91 19.50
N VAL A 162 -5.66 1.34 18.59
CA VAL A 162 -5.50 -0.05 18.15
C VAL A 162 -4.16 -0.20 17.42
N TRP A 163 -3.42 -1.25 17.78
CA TRP A 163 -2.15 -1.59 17.15
C TRP A 163 -2.39 -2.76 16.21
N LEU A 164 -2.12 -2.58 14.91
CA LEU A 164 -2.12 -3.67 13.94
C LEU A 164 -1.16 -4.78 14.38
N GLU A 165 -1.40 -6.01 13.95
CA GLU A 165 -0.55 -7.16 14.29
C GLU A 165 0.93 -6.94 13.92
N THR A 166 1.21 -6.26 12.82
CA THR A 166 2.56 -5.91 12.39
C THR A 166 3.18 -4.70 13.13
N HIS A 167 2.45 -4.03 14.03
CA HIS A 167 2.80 -2.72 14.59
C HIS A 167 4.22 -2.68 15.18
N VAL A 168 4.62 -3.72 15.94
CA VAL A 168 5.96 -3.82 16.54
C VAL A 168 7.08 -3.94 15.49
N TRP A 169 6.78 -4.43 14.29
CA TRP A 169 7.72 -4.46 13.16
C TRP A 169 7.80 -3.08 12.48
N HIS A 170 6.66 -2.43 12.26
CA HIS A 170 6.54 -1.10 11.66
C HIS A 170 7.13 -0.01 12.55
N ALA A 171 6.75 0.09 13.82
CA ALA A 171 7.24 1.12 14.76
C ALA A 171 8.76 1.10 15.01
N LYS A 172 9.47 0.03 14.61
CA LYS A 172 10.94 -0.05 14.63
C LYS A 172 11.62 0.52 13.37
N ARG A 173 10.87 0.78 12.30
CA ARG A 173 11.38 1.06 10.94
C ARG A 173 10.69 2.25 10.25
N PHE A 174 9.48 2.60 10.68
CA PHE A 174 8.61 3.62 10.12
C PHE A 174 8.33 4.71 11.14
N LYS A 175 7.94 5.88 10.65
CA LYS A 175 7.20 6.88 11.42
C LYS A 175 5.75 6.41 11.50
N MET A 176 5.21 6.36 12.71
CA MET A 176 3.81 5.98 12.95
C MET A 176 2.97 7.24 13.12
N ALA A 177 1.75 7.22 12.61
CA ALA A 177 0.73 8.23 12.84
C ALA A 177 -0.48 7.59 13.55
N ASP A 178 -1.22 8.40 14.29
CA ASP A 178 -2.44 7.99 14.99
C ASP A 178 -3.62 8.46 14.12
N LEU A 179 -4.29 7.54 13.41
CA LEU A 179 -5.31 7.82 12.39
C LEU A 179 -6.49 6.83 12.51
N TRP A 180 -7.72 7.34 12.45
CA TRP A 180 -8.96 6.54 12.49
C TRP A 180 -9.04 5.55 13.67
N GLY A 181 -8.51 5.93 14.84
CA GLY A 181 -8.40 5.07 16.03
C GLY A 181 -7.24 4.06 16.01
N TYR A 182 -6.59 3.86 14.86
CA TYR A 182 -5.44 2.96 14.69
C TYR A 182 -4.10 3.68 14.75
N ARG A 183 -3.02 2.91 14.93
CA ARG A 183 -1.64 3.39 14.87
C ARG A 183 -0.87 2.86 13.66
N VAL A 184 -1.00 3.58 12.55
CA VAL A 184 -0.66 3.17 11.17
C VAL A 184 0.76 3.64 10.75
N PRO A 185 1.52 2.88 9.95
CA PRO A 185 2.80 3.35 9.39
C PRO A 185 2.61 4.44 8.32
N LEU A 186 3.11 5.65 8.60
CA LEU A 186 3.03 6.78 7.67
C LEU A 186 4.07 6.71 6.55
N HIS A 187 5.35 6.53 6.91
CA HIS A 187 6.46 6.41 5.96
C HIS A 187 7.71 5.78 6.61
N PRO A 188 8.61 5.12 5.86
CA PRO A 188 9.84 4.54 6.40
C PRO A 188 10.80 5.62 6.92
N CYS A 189 11.61 5.29 7.93
CA CYS A 189 12.66 6.18 8.43
C CYS A 189 13.77 6.43 7.39
N ASP A 190 13.93 5.55 6.40
CA ASP A 190 14.85 5.71 5.28
C ASP A 190 14.22 6.56 4.17
N LYS A 191 15.01 7.44 3.54
CA LYS A 191 14.57 8.22 2.36
C LYS A 191 14.30 7.26 1.19
N GLY A 192 13.02 7.00 0.91
CA GLY A 192 12.61 5.81 0.15
C GLY A 192 11.78 6.01 -1.12
N ILE A 193 11.25 7.20 -1.42
CA ILE A 193 10.13 7.36 -2.39
C ILE A 193 10.45 6.85 -3.80
N ARG A 194 11.56 7.28 -4.44
CA ARG A 194 12.03 6.75 -5.73
C ARG A 194 12.32 5.24 -5.71
N ALA A 195 12.61 4.68 -4.53
CA ALA A 195 12.86 3.25 -4.36
C ALA A 195 11.60 2.45 -3.99
N ALA A 196 10.51 3.12 -3.62
CA ALA A 196 9.16 2.56 -3.57
C ALA A 196 8.56 2.51 -4.98
N TYR A 197 8.70 3.59 -5.77
CA TYR A 197 8.36 3.59 -7.20
C TYR A 197 9.10 2.51 -7.99
N ARG A 198 10.43 2.38 -7.85
CA ARG A 198 11.17 1.23 -8.43
C ARG A 198 10.73 -0.13 -7.86
N GLY A 199 10.13 -0.13 -6.67
CA GLY A 199 9.48 -1.30 -6.08
C GLY A 199 8.27 -1.72 -6.90
N SER A 200 7.29 -0.83 -7.10
CA SER A 200 6.09 -1.12 -7.90
C SER A 200 6.37 -1.28 -9.40
N ALA A 201 7.35 -0.56 -9.97
CA ALA A 201 7.63 -0.60 -11.40
C ALA A 201 8.45 -1.82 -11.86
N ARG A 202 9.37 -2.34 -11.03
CA ARG A 202 10.31 -3.40 -11.45
C ARG A 202 10.43 -4.58 -10.49
N HIS A 203 9.94 -4.45 -9.25
CA HIS A 203 10.12 -5.44 -8.20
C HIS A 203 8.76 -5.72 -7.53
N VAL A 204 8.72 -5.65 -6.20
CA VAL A 204 7.49 -5.75 -5.42
C VAL A 204 7.53 -4.78 -4.23
N LEU A 205 6.47 -4.00 -4.11
CA LEU A 205 6.12 -3.17 -2.97
C LEU A 205 5.08 -3.92 -2.13
N LEU A 206 5.20 -3.88 -0.80
CA LEU A 206 4.32 -4.55 0.15
C LEU A 206 3.75 -3.51 1.11
N HIS A 207 2.43 -3.40 1.18
CA HIS A 207 1.71 -2.51 2.09
C HIS A 207 0.84 -3.31 3.06
N ASP A 208 0.70 -2.80 4.27
CA ASP A 208 -0.18 -3.38 5.28
C ASP A 208 -1.56 -2.72 5.20
N LEU A 209 -2.60 -3.47 4.83
CA LEU A 209 -3.99 -3.00 4.78
C LEU A 209 -4.84 -3.61 5.92
N SER A 210 -4.22 -4.16 6.97
CA SER A 210 -4.92 -4.77 8.12
C SER A 210 -5.85 -3.83 8.89
N TYR A 211 -5.83 -2.53 8.60
CA TYR A 211 -6.78 -1.58 9.17
C TYR A 211 -8.14 -1.59 8.45
N TYR A 212 -8.27 -2.18 7.25
CA TYR A 212 -9.59 -2.37 6.65
C TYR A 212 -10.40 -3.38 7.46
N ASN A 213 -11.62 -3.00 7.85
CA ASN A 213 -12.53 -3.88 8.56
C ASN A 213 -13.29 -4.75 7.55
N CYS A 214 -13.57 -6.00 7.93
CA CYS A 214 -14.43 -6.90 7.16
C CYS A 214 -15.78 -7.01 7.86
N ILE A 215 -16.87 -6.77 7.14
CA ILE A 215 -18.25 -7.02 7.58
C ILE A 215 -18.74 -8.24 6.81
N GLU A 216 -19.17 -9.27 7.54
CA GLU A 216 -19.73 -10.50 6.99
C GLU A 216 -21.26 -10.42 7.07
N LEU A 217 -21.94 -10.62 5.93
CA LEU A 217 -23.39 -10.71 5.82
C LEU A 217 -23.77 -12.12 5.36
N ILE A 218 -24.76 -12.73 6.02
CA ILE A 218 -25.25 -14.09 5.72
C ILE A 218 -26.77 -14.06 5.66
N GLY A 219 -27.35 -14.49 4.54
CA GLY A 219 -28.81 -14.56 4.33
C GLY A 219 -29.20 -14.98 2.91
N GLU A 220 -30.50 -14.95 2.62
CA GLU A 220 -31.06 -15.26 1.30
C GLU A 220 -30.58 -14.27 0.22
N VAL A 221 -30.11 -14.79 -0.92
CA VAL A 221 -29.42 -13.97 -1.95
C VAL A 221 -30.32 -12.87 -2.50
N GLU A 222 -31.60 -13.17 -2.76
CA GLU A 222 -32.55 -12.22 -3.33
C GLU A 222 -32.83 -11.05 -2.37
N HIS A 223 -33.10 -11.37 -1.10
CA HIS A 223 -33.31 -10.38 -0.05
C HIS A 223 -32.07 -9.50 0.20
N LEU A 224 -30.87 -10.10 0.20
CA LEU A 224 -29.61 -9.33 0.27
C LEU A 224 -29.47 -8.37 -0.91
N LEU A 225 -29.75 -8.82 -2.14
CA LEU A 225 -29.63 -8.00 -3.34
C LEU A 225 -30.67 -6.87 -3.42
N GLU A 226 -31.91 -7.14 -3.03
CA GLU A 226 -32.98 -6.14 -2.95
C GLU A 226 -32.58 -5.02 -1.98
N LYS A 227 -32.22 -5.36 -0.75
CA LYS A 227 -31.84 -4.41 0.29
C LYS A 227 -30.56 -3.65 -0.05
N LEU A 228 -29.54 -4.30 -0.61
CA LEU A 228 -28.30 -3.63 -1.06
C LEU A 228 -28.49 -2.73 -2.29
N SER A 229 -29.56 -2.93 -3.08
CA SER A 229 -29.89 -2.03 -4.19
C SER A 229 -30.36 -0.64 -3.72
N LEU A 230 -30.85 -0.52 -2.49
CA LEU A 230 -31.26 0.76 -1.90
C LEU A 230 -30.08 1.70 -1.60
N ILE A 231 -28.85 1.16 -1.50
CA ILE A 231 -27.60 1.90 -1.21
C ILE A 231 -26.59 1.88 -2.36
N THR A 232 -26.92 1.26 -3.50
CA THR A 232 -26.06 1.21 -4.68
C THR A 232 -26.82 1.48 -5.97
N SER A 233 -26.29 2.37 -6.81
CA SER A 233 -26.84 2.64 -8.14
C SER A 233 -26.13 1.83 -9.23
N SER A 234 -26.91 1.30 -10.17
CA SER A 234 -26.42 0.63 -11.39
C SER A 234 -25.75 1.59 -12.38
N ASP A 235 -26.03 2.90 -12.32
CA ASP A 235 -25.38 3.89 -13.18
C ASP A 235 -23.96 4.23 -12.74
N ALA A 236 -23.67 4.14 -11.44
CA ALA A 236 -22.34 4.38 -10.87
C ALA A 236 -21.34 3.27 -11.22
N GLY A 237 -21.79 2.02 -11.42
CA GLY A 237 -20.88 0.91 -11.64
C GLY A 237 -21.53 -0.47 -11.66
N LEU A 238 -20.68 -1.50 -11.65
CA LEU A 238 -21.14 -2.87 -11.46
C LEU A 238 -21.43 -3.08 -9.97
N THR A 239 -22.69 -3.31 -9.63
CA THR A 239 -23.16 -3.53 -8.25
C THR A 239 -23.09 -5.01 -7.85
N PHE A 240 -23.53 -5.31 -6.62
CA PHE A 240 -23.63 -6.68 -6.08
C PHE A 240 -24.40 -7.67 -6.97
N LYS A 241 -25.37 -7.17 -7.76
CA LYS A 241 -26.25 -7.95 -8.65
C LYS A 241 -25.56 -8.41 -9.95
N ALA A 242 -24.36 -7.92 -10.26
CA ALA A 242 -23.68 -8.30 -11.51
C ALA A 242 -23.31 -9.80 -11.53
N LYS A 243 -23.71 -10.52 -12.60
CA LYS A 243 -23.42 -11.96 -12.80
C LYS A 243 -21.93 -12.31 -12.64
N LEU A 244 -21.04 -11.37 -12.97
CA LEU A 244 -19.59 -11.47 -12.80
C LEU A 244 -19.14 -11.69 -11.35
N TYR A 245 -19.86 -11.13 -10.38
CA TYR A 245 -19.54 -11.24 -8.95
C TYR A 245 -20.38 -12.32 -8.27
N LEU A 246 -21.59 -12.60 -8.76
CA LEU A 246 -22.46 -13.67 -8.25
C LEU A 246 -21.88 -15.08 -8.45
N SER A 247 -20.84 -15.28 -9.27
CA SER A 247 -20.06 -16.53 -9.31
C SER A 247 -19.18 -16.74 -8.08
N GLY A 248 -18.80 -15.67 -7.36
CA GLY A 248 -17.78 -15.70 -6.32
C GLY A 248 -16.33 -15.79 -6.82
N THR A 249 -16.08 -15.70 -8.14
CA THR A 249 -14.73 -15.82 -8.72
C THR A 249 -13.92 -14.52 -8.73
N GLN A 250 -14.55 -13.37 -8.48
CA GLN A 250 -13.92 -12.05 -8.56
C GLN A 250 -14.38 -11.12 -7.42
N GLU A 251 -13.45 -10.32 -6.89
CA GLU A 251 -13.73 -9.18 -6.02
C GLU A 251 -14.36 -8.03 -6.85
N GLY A 252 -15.47 -7.48 -6.34
CA GLY A 252 -16.10 -6.28 -6.84
C GLY A 252 -15.72 -5.04 -6.03
N SER A 253 -15.91 -3.86 -6.62
CA SER A 253 -15.74 -2.57 -5.94
C SER A 253 -16.89 -1.65 -6.35
N THR A 254 -17.56 -1.06 -5.37
CA THR A 254 -18.68 -0.13 -5.59
C THR A 254 -18.66 0.99 -4.55
N VAL A 255 -19.38 2.08 -4.80
CA VAL A 255 -19.55 3.19 -3.86
C VAL A 255 -20.91 3.05 -3.19
N LEU A 256 -20.93 3.11 -1.86
CA LEU A 256 -22.16 3.11 -1.07
C LEU A 256 -22.67 4.54 -0.88
N TYR A 257 -23.98 4.68 -0.87
CA TYR A 257 -24.73 5.91 -0.62
C TYR A 257 -25.72 5.69 0.52
N HIS A 258 -26.17 6.75 1.18
CA HIS A 258 -27.33 6.67 2.08
C HIS A 258 -28.58 6.18 1.32
N ARG A 259 -29.46 5.45 2.02
CA ARG A 259 -30.69 4.84 1.46
C ARG A 259 -31.46 5.79 0.52
N GLY A 260 -31.50 5.44 -0.77
CA GLY A 260 -32.27 6.17 -1.80
C GLY A 260 -31.74 7.57 -2.17
N MET A 261 -30.59 8.00 -1.64
CA MET A 261 -30.10 9.39 -1.81
C MET A 261 -29.26 9.63 -3.07
N TYR A 262 -28.96 8.59 -3.87
CA TYR A 262 -28.16 8.72 -5.09
C TYR A 262 -28.74 9.80 -6.05
N PRO A 263 -27.93 10.75 -6.57
CA PRO A 263 -26.46 10.79 -6.57
C PRO A 263 -25.79 11.46 -5.36
N TYR A 264 -26.57 11.97 -4.40
CA TYR A 264 -26.09 12.66 -3.20
C TYR A 264 -25.76 11.67 -2.06
N GLY A 265 -25.08 12.15 -1.01
CA GLY A 265 -24.88 11.36 0.21
C GLY A 265 -23.96 10.15 0.03
N ALA A 266 -22.83 10.32 -0.66
CA ALA A 266 -21.86 9.25 -0.91
C ALA A 266 -21.03 8.92 0.35
N ILE A 267 -21.27 7.73 0.92
CA ILE A 267 -20.55 7.23 2.10
C ILE A 267 -19.11 6.88 1.72
N GLY A 268 -18.90 6.16 0.62
CA GLY A 268 -17.56 5.90 0.10
C GLY A 268 -17.39 4.53 -0.60
N PRO A 269 -16.19 4.25 -1.14
CA PRO A 269 -15.88 3.02 -1.86
C PRO A 269 -15.68 1.84 -0.91
N VAL A 270 -16.35 0.74 -1.22
CA VAL A 270 -16.30 -0.55 -0.53
C VAL A 270 -15.95 -1.64 -1.54
N ARG A 271 -15.06 -2.57 -1.15
CA ARG A 271 -14.78 -3.78 -1.94
C ARG A 271 -15.59 -4.94 -1.38
N PHE A 272 -16.05 -5.83 -2.24
CA PHE A 272 -16.89 -6.94 -1.83
C PHE A 272 -16.57 -8.24 -2.56
N MET A 273 -16.85 -9.35 -1.89
CA MET A 273 -16.65 -10.69 -2.44
C MET A 273 -17.74 -11.62 -1.93
N TRP A 274 -18.38 -12.34 -2.86
CA TRP A 274 -19.34 -13.40 -2.55
C TRP A 274 -18.60 -14.72 -2.34
N ARG A 275 -19.01 -15.52 -1.35
CA ARG A 275 -18.56 -16.92 -1.28
C ARG A 275 -19.04 -17.66 -2.54
N PRO A 276 -18.19 -18.45 -3.22
CA PRO A 276 -18.62 -19.30 -4.33
C PRO A 276 -19.78 -20.21 -3.94
N LEU A 277 -20.72 -20.43 -4.85
CA LEU A 277 -21.79 -21.40 -4.63
C LEU A 277 -21.19 -22.80 -4.62
N GLN A 278 -21.58 -23.63 -3.66
CA GLN A 278 -21.32 -25.06 -3.73
C GLN A 278 -22.37 -25.66 -4.66
N PRO A 279 -22.02 -26.60 -5.56
CA PRO A 279 -23.02 -27.35 -6.29
C PRO A 279 -23.78 -28.21 -5.28
N SER A 280 -25.04 -27.84 -5.00
CA SER A 280 -25.93 -28.68 -4.23
C SER A 280 -26.20 -29.98 -4.97
N LYS A 281 -26.28 -31.09 -4.24
CA LYS A 281 -26.64 -32.39 -4.81
C LYS A 281 -28.09 -32.34 -5.27
N CYS A 282 -28.33 -32.08 -6.56
CA CYS A 282 -29.55 -32.55 -7.19
C CYS A 282 -29.53 -34.08 -7.09
N GLN A 283 -30.55 -34.66 -6.46
CA GLN A 283 -30.76 -36.11 -6.53
C GLN A 283 -31.12 -36.42 -7.98
N SER A 284 -30.20 -37.05 -8.71
CA SER A 284 -30.52 -37.64 -10.01
C SER A 284 -31.46 -38.80 -9.77
N GLU A 285 -32.73 -38.65 -10.15
CA GLU A 285 -33.67 -39.75 -10.16
C GLU A 285 -33.11 -40.91 -11.01
N SER A 286 -33.14 -42.10 -10.45
CA SER A 286 -32.58 -43.29 -11.07
C SER A 286 -33.52 -43.83 -12.14
N HIS A 287 -33.29 -43.47 -13.41
CA HIS A 287 -33.73 -44.32 -14.50
C HIS A 287 -32.80 -45.53 -14.59
N SER A 288 -33.35 -46.70 -14.25
CA SER A 288 -32.70 -47.99 -14.33
C SER A 288 -32.62 -48.46 -15.77
N GLU A 289 -31.43 -48.42 -16.39
CA GLU A 289 -31.13 -49.25 -17.54
C GLU A 289 -30.49 -50.57 -17.08
N SER A 290 -31.16 -51.68 -17.41
CA SER A 290 -30.77 -53.03 -17.02
C SER A 290 -29.56 -53.52 -17.81
N GLN A 291 -28.69 -54.26 -17.13
CA GLN A 291 -27.54 -54.94 -17.71
C GLN A 291 -27.95 -55.96 -18.78
N SER A 292 -27.28 -55.95 -19.94
CA SER A 292 -26.96 -57.18 -20.67
C SER A 292 -25.68 -57.08 -21.49
N ASP A 293 -24.97 -58.20 -21.53
CA ASP A 293 -23.92 -58.61 -22.46
C ASP A 293 -22.50 -57.97 -22.45
N ARG A 294 -21.63 -58.73 -21.77
CA ARG A 294 -20.38 -59.35 -22.30
C ARG A 294 -19.03 -58.67 -22.07
N GLN A 295 -18.33 -59.28 -21.11
CA GLN A 295 -16.88 -59.35 -21.00
C GLN A 295 -16.25 -60.13 -22.18
N ALA A 296 -15.15 -59.62 -22.74
CA ALA A 296 -14.00 -60.37 -23.27
C ALA A 296 -12.85 -59.36 -23.54
N MET A 297 -11.77 -59.27 -22.74
CA MET A 297 -10.63 -60.19 -22.58
C MET A 297 -9.46 -59.94 -23.56
N LYS A 298 -8.39 -59.29 -23.05
CA LYS A 298 -6.95 -59.34 -23.43
C LYS A 298 -6.51 -58.87 -24.85
N GLN A 299 -5.54 -57.94 -24.98
CA GLN A 299 -4.06 -58.11 -24.98
C GLN A 299 -3.59 -58.84 -26.29
N VAL A 300 -2.72 -58.34 -27.19
CA VAL A 300 -1.29 -57.91 -27.07
C VAL A 300 -0.80 -57.19 -28.38
N ASP A 301 0.19 -56.29 -28.27
CA ASP A 301 1.20 -55.72 -29.22
C ASP A 301 1.08 -55.70 -30.77
N SER A 302 1.42 -54.55 -31.40
CA SER A 302 2.69 -54.34 -32.17
C SER A 302 2.68 -53.09 -33.12
N LYS A 303 3.86 -52.70 -33.63
CA LYS A 303 4.21 -51.57 -34.55
C LYS A 303 5.04 -52.14 -35.74
N PRO A 304 5.57 -51.39 -36.75
CA PRO A 304 5.29 -50.03 -37.33
C PRO A 304 5.25 -49.96 -38.91
N SER A 305 5.12 -48.74 -39.47
CA SER A 305 5.61 -48.29 -40.83
C SER A 305 4.82 -48.77 -42.08
N ASP A 306 4.86 -48.17 -43.29
CA ASP A 306 5.51 -46.94 -43.83
C ASP A 306 4.85 -46.50 -45.18
N LYS A 307 4.86 -45.19 -45.54
CA LYS A 307 4.76 -44.59 -46.93
C LYS A 307 3.49 -44.87 -47.82
N ALA A 308 3.11 -44.08 -48.85
CA ALA A 308 3.37 -42.67 -49.26
C ALA A 308 2.45 -42.21 -50.45
N ARG A 309 2.31 -40.88 -50.66
CA ARG A 309 1.79 -40.15 -51.88
C ARG A 309 0.31 -40.40 -52.27
N SER A 310 -0.46 -39.45 -52.84
CA SER A 310 -0.17 -38.21 -53.59
C SER A 310 -1.24 -37.08 -53.38
N GLN A 311 -0.96 -35.87 -53.90
CA GLN A 311 -1.88 -34.70 -53.99
C GLN A 311 -2.33 -34.51 -55.49
N PRO A 312 -2.93 -33.39 -56.00
CA PRO A 312 -3.38 -32.11 -55.39
C PRO A 312 -4.71 -31.51 -55.96
N LEU A 313 -4.93 -30.20 -55.72
CA LEU A 313 -5.86 -29.22 -56.36
C LEU A 313 -7.24 -29.06 -55.68
N LYS A 314 -7.81 -27.85 -55.50
CA LYS A 314 -7.45 -26.48 -55.96
C LYS A 314 -7.91 -25.40 -54.95
N GLN A 315 -7.48 -24.15 -55.16
CA GLN A 315 -7.71 -22.97 -54.30
C GLN A 315 -9.06 -22.28 -54.57
N ALA A 316 -9.62 -21.56 -53.57
CA ALA A 316 -10.23 -20.25 -53.77
C ALA A 316 -10.46 -19.47 -52.45
N THR A 317 -10.11 -18.18 -52.47
CA THR A 317 -10.65 -17.10 -51.62
C THR A 317 -11.05 -15.96 -52.61
N PRO A 318 -11.58 -14.77 -52.23
CA PRO A 318 -12.03 -14.25 -50.93
C PRO A 318 -13.37 -13.44 -50.97
N SER A 319 -13.71 -12.78 -49.85
CA SER A 319 -14.15 -11.36 -49.76
C SER A 319 -15.63 -10.95 -49.53
N LYS A 320 -15.82 -10.27 -48.38
CA LYS A 320 -16.47 -8.96 -48.10
C LYS A 320 -17.95 -8.63 -48.38
N CYS A 321 -18.46 -7.84 -47.41
CA CYS A 321 -19.61 -6.89 -47.42
C CYS A 321 -21.03 -7.50 -47.25
N ARG A 322 -21.83 -7.06 -46.25
CA ARG A 322 -22.67 -5.83 -46.13
C ARG A 322 -23.94 -5.97 -47.04
N SER A 323 -25.19 -5.68 -46.64
CA SER A 323 -25.79 -4.96 -45.50
C SER A 323 -27.32 -5.21 -45.48
N GLN A 324 -28.02 -4.83 -44.40
CA GLN A 324 -29.50 -4.54 -44.33
C GLN A 324 -30.45 -5.73 -44.63
N LYS A 325 -31.53 -6.05 -43.90
CA LYS A 325 -32.51 -5.35 -43.04
C LYS A 325 -33.64 -4.64 -43.81
N GLU A 326 -34.82 -5.27 -43.82
CA GLU A 326 -36.23 -4.81 -43.99
C GLU A 326 -37.04 -6.09 -44.32
N ASP A 327 -38.02 -6.51 -43.50
CA ASP A 327 -39.48 -6.27 -43.60
C ASP A 327 -40.17 -7.56 -44.11
N GLN A 328 -41.40 -7.97 -43.78
CA GLN A 328 -42.55 -7.41 -43.01
C GLN A 328 -43.31 -8.56 -42.30
N ALA A 329 -44.02 -8.29 -41.19
CA ALA A 329 -45.49 -8.41 -41.01
C ALA A 329 -46.24 -9.50 -41.82
N GLY A 330 -47.23 -10.24 -41.27
CA GLY A 330 -47.85 -10.23 -39.94
C GLY A 330 -49.13 -11.11 -39.92
N LEU A 331 -49.98 -10.95 -38.89
CA LEU A 331 -51.31 -11.59 -38.70
C LEU A 331 -51.26 -13.12 -38.39
N GLY A 332 -51.97 -13.70 -37.40
CA GLY A 332 -52.80 -13.16 -36.33
C GLY A 332 -54.23 -13.75 -36.32
N LEU A 333 -54.59 -14.54 -35.29
CA LEU A 333 -55.97 -14.67 -34.75
C LEU A 333 -56.04 -15.60 -33.51
N ASP A 334 -56.91 -15.20 -32.60
CA ASP A 334 -57.27 -15.73 -31.28
C ASP A 334 -57.95 -17.14 -31.34
N SER A 335 -58.24 -17.89 -30.27
CA SER A 335 -58.76 -17.47 -28.96
C SER A 335 -58.83 -18.58 -27.88
N GLN A 336 -58.76 -18.13 -26.62
CA GLN A 336 -59.34 -18.63 -25.35
C GLN A 336 -59.84 -20.10 -25.19
N ILE A 337 -59.28 -20.79 -24.19
CA ILE A 337 -60.04 -21.61 -23.20
C ILE A 337 -59.56 -21.23 -21.78
N LYS A 338 -60.48 -21.21 -20.80
CA LYS A 338 -60.27 -20.72 -19.42
C LYS A 338 -59.99 -21.85 -18.40
N SER A 339 -59.05 -21.55 -17.48
CA SER A 339 -58.99 -21.92 -16.05
C SER A 339 -59.42 -23.33 -15.56
N GLN A 340 -58.49 -24.01 -14.87
CA GLN A 340 -58.66 -24.35 -13.44
C GLN A 340 -57.33 -24.74 -12.77
N ASP A 341 -57.27 -24.61 -11.44
CA ASP A 341 -56.08 -24.77 -10.61
C ASP A 341 -55.49 -26.20 -10.58
N ARG A 342 -54.16 -26.28 -10.45
CA ARG A 342 -53.55 -26.97 -9.29
C ARG A 342 -52.10 -26.57 -9.05
N SER A 343 -51.82 -26.28 -7.79
CA SER A 343 -50.52 -25.97 -7.21
C SER A 343 -49.50 -27.09 -7.39
N GLN A 344 -48.29 -26.76 -7.84
CA GLN A 344 -47.05 -27.29 -7.26
C GLN A 344 -45.88 -26.34 -7.55
N ASP A 345 -45.59 -25.51 -6.56
CA ASP A 345 -44.41 -24.65 -6.52
C ASP A 345 -43.21 -25.55 -6.13
N GLU A 346 -42.48 -26.05 -7.13
CA GLU A 346 -41.25 -26.85 -6.92
C GLU A 346 -40.15 -25.95 -6.35
N SER A 347 -40.17 -25.81 -5.04
CA SER A 347 -39.35 -24.86 -4.29
C SER A 347 -37.87 -25.24 -4.36
N LYS A 348 -37.09 -24.52 -5.19
CA LYS A 348 -35.63 -24.57 -5.13
C LYS A 348 -35.16 -24.27 -3.71
N PRO A 349 -34.21 -25.04 -3.14
CA PRO A 349 -33.76 -24.83 -1.77
C PRO A 349 -33.17 -23.43 -1.60
N LYS A 350 -33.71 -22.69 -0.62
CA LYS A 350 -33.32 -21.31 -0.31
C LYS A 350 -31.98 -21.28 0.42
N GLU A 351 -30.89 -21.35 -0.33
CA GLU A 351 -29.53 -21.35 0.24
C GLU A 351 -29.12 -19.96 0.78
N ASN A 352 -28.76 -19.92 2.06
CA ASN A 352 -28.14 -18.76 2.69
C ASN A 352 -26.70 -18.58 2.18
N ARG A 353 -26.38 -17.40 1.68
CA ARG A 353 -25.07 -17.09 1.11
C ARG A 353 -24.30 -16.07 1.93
N GLN A 354 -22.98 -16.23 1.94
CA GLN A 354 -22.04 -15.34 2.63
C GLN A 354 -21.47 -14.28 1.68
N LEU A 355 -21.45 -13.02 2.15
CA LEU A 355 -20.90 -11.84 1.50
C LEU A 355 -19.94 -11.13 2.46
N TRP A 356 -18.72 -10.86 2.03
CA TRP A 356 -17.78 -10.01 2.77
C TRP A 356 -17.68 -8.63 2.15
N LEU A 357 -17.80 -7.59 2.99
CA LEU A 357 -17.61 -6.19 2.66
C LEU A 357 -16.34 -5.67 3.35
N TRP A 358 -15.36 -5.23 2.56
CA TRP A 358 -14.12 -4.61 3.04
C TRP A 358 -14.28 -3.10 3.08
N VAL A 359 -14.38 -2.57 4.30
CA VAL A 359 -14.74 -1.18 4.59
C VAL A 359 -13.56 -0.48 5.27
N HIS A 360 -13.31 0.77 4.88
CA HIS A 360 -12.24 1.57 5.48
C HIS A 360 -12.69 2.11 6.86
N PRO A 361 -11.83 2.15 7.90
CA PRO A 361 -12.20 2.56 9.26
C PRO A 361 -12.99 3.86 9.38
N SER A 362 -12.67 4.85 8.55
CA SER A 362 -13.30 6.17 8.61
C SER A 362 -14.78 6.19 8.21
N ILE A 363 -15.27 5.15 7.53
CA ILE A 363 -16.67 4.99 7.11
C ILE A 363 -17.33 3.76 7.74
N ASN A 364 -16.58 2.97 8.50
CA ASN A 364 -17.06 1.73 9.12
C ASN A 364 -18.32 1.95 9.95
N ASP A 365 -18.30 2.97 10.81
CA ASP A 365 -19.38 3.23 11.77
C ASP A 365 -20.63 3.85 11.11
N GLU A 366 -20.48 4.37 9.89
CA GLU A 366 -21.56 4.90 9.05
C GLU A 366 -22.21 3.75 8.25
N VAL A 367 -21.39 2.93 7.57
CA VAL A 367 -21.84 1.73 6.87
C VAL A 367 -22.52 0.73 7.82
N CYS A 368 -22.00 0.53 9.03
CA CYS A 368 -22.63 -0.36 10.01
C CYS A 368 -24.03 0.12 10.42
N LYS A 369 -24.27 1.43 10.51
CA LYS A 369 -25.60 1.98 10.86
C LYS A 369 -26.59 1.78 9.72
N GLU A 370 -26.23 2.19 8.51
CA GLU A 370 -27.06 1.99 7.31
C GLU A 370 -27.44 0.51 7.14
N LEU A 371 -26.48 -0.42 7.26
CA LEU A 371 -26.77 -1.86 7.18
C LEU A 371 -27.68 -2.34 8.32
N THR A 372 -27.50 -1.82 9.54
CA THR A 372 -28.38 -2.16 10.69
C THR A 372 -29.81 -1.68 10.46
N GLU A 373 -29.98 -0.47 9.91
CA GLU A 373 -31.29 0.14 9.64
C GLU A 373 -32.01 -0.49 8.44
N ILE A 374 -31.27 -0.85 7.38
CA ILE A 374 -31.83 -1.45 6.15
C ILE A 374 -32.29 -2.90 6.36
N PHE A 375 -31.51 -3.67 7.11
CA PHE A 375 -31.79 -5.08 7.44
C PHE A 375 -32.52 -5.26 8.79
N GLU A 376 -32.87 -4.16 9.48
CA GLU A 376 -33.58 -4.15 10.77
C GLU A 376 -32.93 -5.06 11.82
N LEU A 377 -31.59 -5.02 11.90
CA LEU A 377 -30.80 -5.97 12.68
C LEU A 377 -30.75 -5.58 14.15
N GLN A 378 -30.99 -6.53 15.05
CA GLN A 378 -30.79 -6.34 16.49
C GLN A 378 -29.45 -6.92 16.94
N LYS A 379 -28.75 -6.22 17.84
CA LYS A 379 -27.46 -6.67 18.37
C LYS A 379 -27.66 -7.83 19.35
N VAL A 380 -27.05 -8.98 19.07
CA VAL A 380 -27.01 -10.09 20.03
C VAL A 380 -26.04 -9.75 21.15
N ASN A 381 -26.57 -9.49 22.35
CA ASN A 381 -25.73 -9.35 23.53
C ASN A 381 -25.23 -10.74 23.95
N SER A 382 -23.92 -10.96 23.85
CA SER A 382 -23.28 -12.22 24.23
C SER A 382 -23.15 -12.37 25.76
N GLY A 383 -24.28 -12.42 26.46
CA GLY A 383 -24.38 -12.80 27.86
C GLY A 383 -24.56 -14.31 27.99
N CYS A 384 -23.54 -15.01 28.48
CA CYS A 384 -23.65 -16.40 28.89
C CYS A 384 -23.97 -16.42 30.40
N GLU A 385 -25.21 -16.12 30.75
CA GLU A 385 -25.73 -16.48 32.07
C GLU A 385 -26.25 -17.92 31.96
N THR A 386 -25.52 -18.85 32.57
CA THR A 386 -25.94 -20.24 32.68
C THR A 386 -27.03 -20.34 33.73
N GLU A 387 -28.29 -20.27 33.31
CA GLU A 387 -29.36 -20.89 34.09
C GLU A 387 -29.21 -22.41 34.03
N ALA A 388 -28.60 -22.96 35.06
CA ALA A 388 -28.58 -24.39 35.32
C ALA A 388 -28.54 -24.64 36.83
N ASP A 389 -29.62 -25.27 37.29
CA ASP A 389 -29.75 -26.07 38.52
C ASP A 389 -29.67 -25.36 39.89
N ARG A 390 -30.85 -25.31 40.54
CA ARG A 390 -30.99 -25.28 42.01
C ARG A 390 -32.14 -26.19 42.40
N THR A 391 -31.80 -27.44 42.68
CA THR A 391 -32.64 -28.37 43.45
C THR A 391 -31.85 -28.86 44.68
N VAL A 392 -32.56 -29.42 45.67
CA VAL A 392 -32.04 -30.03 46.94
C VAL A 392 -31.72 -29.06 48.11
N SER A 393 -32.80 -28.68 48.83
CA SER A 393 -33.09 -28.85 50.28
C SER A 393 -32.03 -28.75 51.41
N ASP A 394 -32.48 -28.17 52.54
CA ASP A 394 -32.04 -28.28 53.96
C ASP A 394 -30.59 -27.88 54.31
N GLY A 395 -30.17 -27.24 55.43
CA GLY A 395 -30.78 -26.70 56.67
C GLY A 395 -29.61 -26.25 57.62
N THR A 396 -29.74 -25.60 58.79
CA THR A 396 -30.85 -24.94 59.50
C THR A 396 -30.29 -24.09 60.67
N SER A 397 -30.78 -22.85 60.88
CA SER A 397 -30.51 -21.93 62.05
C SER A 397 -29.06 -21.37 62.19
N VAL A 398 -28.75 -20.24 62.86
CA VAL A 398 -29.40 -19.43 63.93
C VAL A 398 -29.18 -17.91 63.75
N ALA A 399 -30.23 -17.11 64.01
CA ALA A 399 -30.35 -15.69 64.47
C ALA A 399 -29.43 -14.53 63.99
N GLY A 400 -30.00 -13.31 63.91
CA GLY A 400 -29.24 -12.06 64.11
C GLY A 400 -29.63 -10.81 63.30
N GLY A 401 -30.91 -10.51 63.06
CA GLY A 401 -31.29 -9.38 62.21
C GLY A 401 -31.34 -8.00 62.89
N ARG A 402 -30.94 -6.93 62.17
CA ARG A 402 -31.62 -5.62 62.23
C ARG A 402 -31.34 -4.78 60.97
N SER A 403 -32.42 -4.41 60.27
CA SER A 403 -32.42 -3.53 59.09
C SER A 403 -32.75 -2.09 59.48
N LYS A 404 -32.17 -1.09 58.79
CA LYS A 404 -32.79 0.23 58.61
C LYS A 404 -32.46 0.88 57.25
N HIS A 405 -33.52 1.00 56.46
CA HIS A 405 -33.90 2.10 55.55
C HIS A 405 -33.02 2.59 54.40
N VAL A 406 -33.59 2.35 53.22
CA VAL A 406 -33.54 3.12 51.98
C VAL A 406 -33.88 4.61 52.17
N THR A 407 -33.14 5.50 51.50
CA THR A 407 -33.72 6.61 50.69
C THR A 407 -32.83 6.89 49.48
N ALA A 408 -33.42 6.91 48.28
CA ALA A 408 -32.75 7.33 47.06
C ALA A 408 -32.94 8.84 46.81
N LYS A 409 -31.97 9.50 46.17
CA LYS A 409 -32.20 10.72 45.37
C LYS A 409 -31.18 10.83 44.24
N LYS A 410 -31.68 11.19 43.05
CA LYS A 410 -30.88 11.56 41.86
C LYS A 410 -30.10 12.85 42.16
N GLU A 411 -28.93 13.04 41.55
CA GLU A 411 -28.58 14.37 41.06
C GLU A 411 -27.55 14.41 39.91
N ASN A 412 -27.54 15.55 39.22
CA ASN A 412 -26.88 15.82 37.95
C ASN A 412 -25.37 16.12 38.12
N CYS A 413 -24.51 15.52 37.29
CA CYS A 413 -23.10 15.92 37.20
C CYS A 413 -22.84 16.93 36.07
N LYS A 414 -22.75 18.23 36.41
CA LYS A 414 -22.03 19.23 35.59
C LYS A 414 -20.53 19.17 35.91
N PRO A 415 -19.63 19.39 34.92
CA PRO A 415 -18.18 19.37 35.15
C PRO A 415 -17.69 20.67 35.81
N LYS A 416 -16.63 20.57 36.64
CA LYS A 416 -15.88 21.68 37.21
C LYS A 416 -14.35 21.45 37.07
N PRO A 417 -13.50 22.48 37.25
CA PRO A 417 -12.48 22.78 36.25
C PRO A 417 -11.06 22.31 36.59
N GLN A 418 -10.15 22.49 35.63
CA GLN A 418 -8.72 22.26 35.78
C GLN A 418 -8.06 23.42 36.55
N GLU A 419 -7.41 23.14 37.67
CA GLU A 419 -6.50 24.08 38.32
C GLU A 419 -5.06 23.92 37.83
N THR A 420 -4.42 25.05 37.55
CA THR A 420 -2.99 25.17 37.28
C THR A 420 -2.28 25.69 38.52
N VAL A 421 -1.34 24.93 39.08
CA VAL A 421 -0.41 25.45 40.12
C VAL A 421 1.03 25.21 39.70
N VAL A 422 1.84 26.26 39.86
CA VAL A 422 3.26 26.33 39.57
C VAL A 422 4.05 25.69 40.71
N ALA A 423 5.07 24.88 40.41
CA ALA A 423 6.01 24.35 41.40
C ALA A 423 7.41 24.95 41.21
N SER A 424 7.85 25.69 42.22
CA SER A 424 9.16 26.33 42.33
C SER A 424 10.27 25.35 42.75
N LYS A 425 11.53 25.73 42.49
CA LYS A 425 12.73 25.12 43.11
C LYS A 425 12.71 25.32 44.63
N PRO A 426 13.47 24.48 45.36
CA PRO A 426 14.39 25.00 46.37
C PRO A 426 15.86 24.73 46.00
N GLU A 427 16.74 25.66 46.40
CA GLU A 427 18.19 25.49 46.47
C GLU A 427 18.59 25.62 47.95
N SER A 428 19.56 24.82 48.40
CA SER A 428 20.22 25.01 49.69
C SER A 428 21.65 24.44 49.67
N SER A 429 22.64 25.31 49.85
CA SER A 429 23.97 25.03 50.43
C SER A 429 23.82 24.54 51.88
N GLY A 430 24.83 24.07 52.63
CA GLY A 430 26.27 23.78 52.45
C GLY A 430 26.75 23.10 53.77
N HIS A 431 27.62 22.08 53.77
CA HIS A 431 29.10 22.15 53.75
C HIS A 431 29.76 22.10 55.14
N SER A 432 30.37 20.95 55.48
CA SER A 432 31.53 20.71 56.38
C SER A 432 31.55 19.21 56.76
N ASP A 433 32.60 18.63 57.30
CA ASP A 433 33.96 18.30 56.79
C ASP A 433 34.41 17.07 57.63
N ASP A 434 35.70 16.73 57.67
CA ASP A 434 36.35 15.59 58.36
C ASP A 434 36.28 14.23 57.61
N GLY A 435 37.37 13.46 57.46
CA GLY A 435 38.75 13.74 57.83
C GLY A 435 39.73 12.57 57.63
N ILE A 436 40.36 12.50 56.43
CA ILE A 436 41.70 11.91 56.13
C ILE A 436 41.99 10.40 56.55
N PRO A 437 43.15 9.74 56.20
CA PRO A 437 43.15 8.33 55.76
C PRO A 437 44.24 7.43 56.45
N PRO A 438 45.12 6.68 55.75
CA PRO A 438 44.98 5.28 55.27
C PRO A 438 45.98 4.29 55.91
N LYS A 439 45.88 2.98 55.59
CA LYS A 439 46.96 2.11 55.00
C LYS A 439 46.77 0.59 55.21
N THR A 440 47.18 -0.17 54.17
CA THR A 440 47.81 -1.54 54.21
C THR A 440 47.02 -2.73 54.81
N ARG A 441 47.29 -4.01 54.51
CA ARG A 441 48.26 -4.69 53.62
C ARG A 441 47.72 -6.07 53.19
N ASP A 442 48.47 -6.76 52.33
CA ASP A 442 48.15 -8.06 51.73
C ASP A 442 48.36 -9.30 52.64
N GLU A 443 47.75 -10.41 52.21
CA GLU A 443 48.15 -11.84 52.32
C GLU A 443 48.68 -12.44 53.64
N THR A 444 48.04 -13.52 54.13
CA THR A 444 48.58 -14.91 54.16
C THR A 444 47.66 -15.92 54.89
N GLY A 445 47.80 -17.21 54.58
CA GLY A 445 47.91 -18.28 55.60
C GLY A 445 46.68 -18.85 56.32
N SER A 446 46.17 -19.99 55.82
CA SER A 446 45.71 -21.20 56.55
C SER A 446 45.14 -21.12 58.00
N SER A 447 43.95 -21.68 58.21
CA SER A 447 43.76 -22.95 58.96
C SER A 447 42.26 -23.33 59.04
N GLU A 448 41.94 -24.44 59.70
CA GLU A 448 40.75 -25.25 59.43
C GLU A 448 39.57 -25.02 60.40
N GLY A 449 38.40 -25.59 60.05
CA GLY A 449 37.39 -25.99 61.04
C GLY A 449 36.22 -25.03 61.28
N LEU A 450 35.18 -25.11 60.44
CA LEU A 450 33.85 -25.64 60.83
C LEU A 450 32.87 -25.63 59.63
N GLN A 451 32.60 -26.81 59.07
CA GLN A 451 31.52 -26.98 58.09
C GLN A 451 30.23 -27.47 58.76
N THR A 452 29.26 -26.59 59.06
CA THR A 452 27.82 -26.97 59.21
C THR A 452 26.90 -25.74 59.31
N GLY A 453 26.72 -24.98 58.21
CA GLY A 453 25.71 -23.89 58.19
C GLY A 453 25.31 -23.39 56.80
N GLU A 454 26.28 -22.93 56.00
CA GLU A 454 25.98 -22.14 54.79
C GLU A 454 25.32 -22.92 53.63
N LYS A 455 25.52 -24.25 53.57
CA LYS A 455 24.98 -25.08 52.48
C LYS A 455 23.44 -25.15 52.50
N VAL A 456 22.78 -24.96 53.65
CA VAL A 456 21.31 -24.99 53.76
C VAL A 456 20.69 -23.66 53.31
N VAL A 457 21.23 -22.53 53.77
CA VAL A 457 20.73 -21.19 53.42
C VAL A 457 20.88 -20.93 51.91
N CYS A 458 22.01 -21.32 51.30
CA CYS A 458 22.21 -21.19 49.86
C CYS A 458 21.27 -22.08 49.03
N LYS A 459 20.92 -23.29 49.49
CA LYS A 459 19.92 -24.15 48.84
C LYS A 459 18.51 -23.55 48.96
N ALA A 460 18.12 -23.07 50.14
CA ALA A 460 16.83 -22.42 50.38
C ALA A 460 16.65 -21.14 49.54
N ALA A 461 17.68 -20.29 49.43
CA ALA A 461 17.66 -19.10 48.60
C ALA A 461 17.54 -19.43 47.10
N LYS A 462 18.29 -20.44 46.60
CA LYS A 462 18.16 -20.92 45.22
C LYS A 462 16.78 -21.54 44.96
N ALA A 463 16.21 -22.27 45.91
CA ALA A 463 14.86 -22.85 45.81
C ALA A 463 13.76 -21.77 45.80
N LYS A 464 13.79 -20.79 46.71
CA LYS A 464 12.87 -19.63 46.69
C LYS A 464 12.96 -18.89 45.35
N LYS A 465 14.17 -18.64 44.84
CA LYS A 465 14.38 -17.97 43.54
C LYS A 465 13.86 -18.80 42.35
N ARG A 466 13.97 -20.13 42.40
CA ARG A 466 13.41 -21.05 41.38
C ARG A 466 11.88 -21.12 41.44
N LYS A 467 11.28 -21.20 42.63
CA LYS A 467 9.83 -21.20 42.85
C LYS A 467 9.20 -19.85 42.48
N GLN A 468 9.88 -18.73 42.76
CA GLN A 468 9.45 -17.39 42.35
C GLN A 468 9.58 -17.19 40.83
N LYS A 469 10.62 -17.76 40.18
CA LYS A 469 10.74 -17.80 38.72
C LYS A 469 9.61 -18.62 38.09
N GLN A 470 9.34 -19.82 38.60
CA GLN A 470 8.23 -20.67 38.11
C GLN A 470 6.86 -20.00 38.31
N ARG A 471 6.62 -19.33 39.44
CA ARG A 471 5.37 -18.57 39.67
C ARG A 471 5.25 -17.34 38.76
N ALA A 472 6.37 -16.74 38.36
CA ALA A 472 6.39 -15.67 37.36
C ALA A 472 6.14 -16.21 35.93
N GLU A 473 6.75 -17.35 35.57
CA GLU A 473 6.53 -18.04 34.29
C GLU A 473 5.08 -18.55 34.17
N ALA A 474 4.50 -19.05 35.27
CA ALA A 474 3.09 -19.43 35.35
C ALA A 474 2.17 -18.21 35.17
N LYS A 475 2.43 -17.09 35.88
CA LYS A 475 1.68 -15.83 35.66
C LYS A 475 1.88 -15.24 34.27
N GLU A 476 3.04 -15.44 33.62
CA GLU A 476 3.25 -15.01 32.23
C GLU A 476 2.49 -15.90 31.24
N LYS A 477 2.35 -17.20 31.49
CA LYS A 477 1.43 -18.08 30.74
C LYS A 477 -0.03 -17.69 30.96
N GLU A 478 -0.46 -17.56 32.20
CA GLU A 478 -1.82 -17.16 32.60
C GLU A 478 -2.22 -15.82 31.96
N VAL A 479 -1.36 -14.79 32.03
CA VAL A 479 -1.59 -13.50 31.34
C VAL A 479 -1.52 -13.62 29.82
N SER A 480 -0.72 -14.55 29.27
CA SER A 480 -0.69 -14.80 27.82
C SER A 480 -1.95 -15.52 27.33
N GLU A 481 -2.51 -16.42 28.14
CA GLU A 481 -3.77 -17.13 27.89
C GLU A 481 -4.97 -16.20 28.11
N GLU A 482 -4.92 -15.31 29.10
CA GLU A 482 -5.92 -14.25 29.32
C GLU A 482 -5.89 -13.20 28.20
N MET A 483 -4.70 -12.85 27.69
CA MET A 483 -4.55 -12.03 26.48
C MET A 483 -5.10 -12.74 25.24
N ALA A 484 -4.81 -14.04 25.08
CA ALA A 484 -5.38 -14.83 23.99
C ALA A 484 -6.93 -14.88 24.06
N LYS A 485 -7.49 -15.09 25.26
CA LYS A 485 -8.93 -15.04 25.52
C LYS A 485 -9.52 -13.65 25.24
N LYS A 486 -8.82 -12.56 25.53
CA LYS A 486 -9.25 -11.19 25.16
C LYS A 486 -9.18 -10.90 23.67
N SER A 487 -8.32 -11.57 22.89
CA SER A 487 -8.40 -11.53 21.42
C SER A 487 -9.51 -12.41 20.84
N PHE A 488 -10.19 -13.22 21.65
CA PHE A 488 -11.41 -13.97 21.32
C PHE A 488 -12.67 -13.32 21.92
N GLU A 489 -12.69 -12.00 22.15
CA GLU A 489 -13.96 -11.28 22.37
C GLU A 489 -14.87 -11.55 21.15
N ARG A 490 -15.98 -12.27 21.39
CA ARG A 490 -16.85 -12.77 20.33
C ARG A 490 -17.27 -11.61 19.43
N VAL A 491 -17.07 -11.79 18.12
CA VAL A 491 -17.51 -10.85 17.09
C VAL A 491 -18.95 -10.41 17.39
N PRO A 492 -19.24 -9.10 17.46
CA PRO A 492 -20.60 -8.65 17.66
C PRO A 492 -21.42 -9.08 16.44
N VAL A 493 -22.34 -10.02 16.68
CA VAL A 493 -23.30 -10.49 15.69
C VAL A 493 -24.59 -9.69 15.87
N TYR A 494 -25.11 -9.19 14.77
CA TYR A 494 -26.43 -8.59 14.68
C TYR A 494 -27.31 -9.55 13.86
N THR A 495 -28.55 -9.76 14.28
CA THR A 495 -29.45 -10.73 13.67
C THR A 495 -30.84 -10.17 13.47
N ASN A 496 -31.45 -10.54 12.35
CA ASN A 496 -32.88 -10.51 12.10
C ASN A 496 -33.29 -11.91 11.60
N LYS A 497 -34.59 -12.22 11.51
CA LYS A 497 -35.15 -13.56 11.28
C LYS A 497 -34.63 -14.29 10.03
N GLY A 498 -34.07 -13.59 9.05
CA GLY A 498 -33.46 -14.17 7.84
C GLY A 498 -32.05 -13.65 7.47
N VAL A 499 -31.45 -12.74 8.24
CA VAL A 499 -30.12 -12.15 7.95
C VAL A 499 -29.30 -12.01 9.23
N SER A 500 -28.02 -12.38 9.15
CA SER A 500 -27.04 -12.11 10.19
C SER A 500 -25.87 -11.28 9.65
N MET A 501 -25.39 -10.36 10.48
CA MET A 501 -24.23 -9.50 10.22
C MET A 501 -23.19 -9.70 11.32
N ALA A 502 -21.95 -10.04 10.94
CA ALA A 502 -20.83 -10.25 11.85
C ALA A 502 -19.67 -9.28 11.53
N LEU A 503 -19.25 -8.48 12.52
CA LEU A 503 -18.12 -7.56 12.36
C LEU A 503 -16.78 -8.26 12.60
N LEU A 504 -16.15 -8.80 11.55
CA LEU A 504 -14.87 -9.54 11.58
C LEU A 504 -13.64 -8.65 11.80
N LYS A 505 -13.78 -7.59 12.60
CA LYS A 505 -12.70 -6.69 13.01
C LYS A 505 -11.61 -7.48 13.75
N ASP A 506 -10.35 -7.15 13.46
CA ASP A 506 -9.14 -7.76 14.05
C ASP A 506 -9.01 -9.31 13.91
N ASN A 507 -9.93 -9.97 13.20
CA ASN A 507 -9.93 -11.42 12.92
C ASN A 507 -9.23 -11.78 11.60
N LEU A 508 -9.38 -10.92 10.59
CA LEU A 508 -8.74 -11.08 9.28
C LEU A 508 -7.72 -9.97 9.02
N VAL A 509 -6.69 -10.29 8.25
CA VAL A 509 -5.61 -9.37 7.86
C VAL A 509 -5.45 -9.42 6.35
N ARG A 510 -5.30 -8.24 5.73
CA ARG A 510 -5.08 -8.06 4.29
C ARG A 510 -3.74 -7.38 4.03
N PHE A 511 -2.86 -8.04 3.28
CA PHE A 511 -1.58 -7.49 2.84
C PHE A 511 -1.57 -7.24 1.33
N SER A 512 -1.13 -6.07 0.91
CA SER A 512 -1.17 -5.66 -0.49
C SER A 512 0.21 -5.69 -1.11
N LEU A 513 0.42 -6.58 -2.08
CA LEU A 513 1.63 -6.63 -2.90
C LEU A 513 1.37 -5.95 -4.24
N THR A 514 2.35 -5.22 -4.75
CA THR A 514 2.22 -4.46 -6.00
C THR A 514 3.55 -4.39 -6.74
N GLY A 515 3.51 -4.73 -8.03
CA GLY A 515 4.63 -4.75 -8.97
C GLY A 515 4.79 -6.12 -9.65
N PRO A 516 5.54 -6.17 -10.77
CA PRO A 516 5.57 -7.34 -11.66
C PRO A 516 6.21 -8.59 -11.03
N LEU A 517 6.99 -8.45 -9.96
CA LEU A 517 7.54 -9.60 -9.22
C LEU A 517 6.67 -10.01 -8.02
N ALA A 518 5.48 -9.43 -7.83
CA ALA A 518 4.58 -9.78 -6.74
C ALA A 518 4.18 -11.26 -6.82
N THR A 519 3.81 -11.75 -8.01
CA THR A 519 3.40 -13.14 -8.25
C THR A 519 4.53 -14.10 -7.95
N ALA A 520 5.71 -13.89 -8.51
CA ALA A 520 6.89 -14.70 -8.22
C ALA A 520 7.25 -14.73 -6.72
N VAL A 521 7.08 -13.62 -5.99
CA VAL A 521 7.32 -13.55 -4.54
C VAL A 521 6.22 -14.22 -3.70
N VAL A 522 4.94 -14.11 -4.09
CA VAL A 522 3.83 -14.77 -3.38
C VAL A 522 3.93 -16.29 -3.54
N PHE A 523 4.12 -16.79 -4.77
CA PHE A 523 4.15 -18.22 -5.07
C PHE A 523 5.47 -18.93 -4.69
N ASP A 524 6.53 -18.18 -4.36
CA ASP A 524 7.78 -18.67 -3.73
C ASP A 524 7.72 -18.63 -2.19
N ALA A 525 6.96 -17.69 -1.61
CA ALA A 525 6.78 -17.59 -0.16
C ALA A 525 5.67 -18.52 0.37
N LEU A 526 4.65 -18.80 -0.43
CA LEU A 526 3.48 -19.60 -0.08
C LEU A 526 3.55 -20.94 -0.81
N VAL A 527 3.62 -22.04 -0.06
CA VAL A 527 3.63 -23.39 -0.62
C VAL A 527 2.35 -24.12 -0.19
N PRO A 528 1.56 -24.66 -1.13
CA PRO A 528 0.43 -25.54 -0.84
C PRO A 528 0.78 -26.70 0.09
N THR A 529 -0.17 -27.14 0.92
CA THR A 529 -0.01 -28.40 1.65
C THR A 529 -0.15 -29.61 0.72
N SER A 530 0.79 -30.56 0.81
CA SER A 530 0.78 -31.81 0.04
C SER A 530 -0.15 -32.86 0.65
N SER A 531 -0.25 -32.93 1.98
CA SER A 531 -1.15 -33.90 2.64
C SER A 531 -2.60 -33.65 2.25
N ALA A 532 -3.40 -34.71 2.17
CA ALA A 532 -4.86 -34.59 2.30
C ALA A 532 -5.23 -33.77 3.56
N GLU A 533 -6.46 -33.24 3.64
CA GLU A 533 -6.95 -32.56 4.86
C GLU A 533 -7.32 -33.57 5.96
N ASP A 534 -6.53 -34.64 6.09
CA ASP A 534 -6.70 -35.72 7.05
C ASP A 534 -5.87 -35.45 8.31
N SER A 535 -6.48 -34.73 9.24
CA SER A 535 -6.06 -34.70 10.64
C SER A 535 -7.28 -34.45 11.53
N SER A 536 -7.90 -35.54 11.99
CA SER A 536 -8.53 -35.66 13.30
C SER A 536 -9.49 -34.55 13.79
N ARG A 537 -10.57 -34.28 13.04
CA ARG A 537 -11.94 -33.97 13.57
C ARG A 537 -13.01 -33.78 12.48
N ARG A 538 -12.63 -33.49 11.23
CA ARG A 538 -13.57 -33.26 10.09
C ARG A 538 -14.19 -34.53 9.48
N ALA A 539 -13.87 -35.71 10.02
CA ALA A 539 -14.20 -37.03 9.47
C ALA A 539 -15.70 -37.29 9.22
N ASN A 540 -16.60 -36.51 9.82
CA ASN A 540 -18.06 -36.68 9.70
C ASN A 540 -18.71 -35.75 8.65
N LEU A 541 -17.95 -34.91 7.93
CA LEU A 541 -18.46 -34.13 6.78
C LEU A 541 -17.58 -34.15 5.53
N SER A 542 -16.31 -34.55 5.61
CA SER A 542 -15.37 -34.44 4.48
C SER A 542 -15.24 -35.69 3.58
N LYS A 543 -16.09 -36.72 3.75
CA LYS A 543 -16.16 -37.87 2.83
C LYS A 543 -17.05 -37.59 1.60
N SER A 544 -16.86 -36.42 0.96
CA SER A 544 -17.44 -36.13 -0.35
C SER A 544 -16.33 -35.99 -1.40
N GLU A 545 -16.49 -36.69 -2.51
CA GLU A 545 -15.55 -36.66 -3.65
C GLU A 545 -15.35 -35.21 -4.14
N ASP A 546 -16.40 -34.40 -4.06
CA ASP A 546 -16.43 -32.95 -4.33
C ASP A 546 -15.34 -32.13 -3.59
N ALA A 547 -14.93 -32.56 -2.40
CA ALA A 547 -13.86 -31.88 -1.64
C ALA A 547 -12.47 -32.17 -2.22
N ALA A 548 -12.24 -33.40 -2.68
CA ALA A 548 -11.00 -33.79 -3.35
C ALA A 548 -10.88 -33.15 -4.73
N VAL A 549 -11.98 -33.11 -5.51
CA VAL A 549 -12.04 -32.41 -6.81
C VAL A 549 -11.72 -30.93 -6.65
N ARG A 550 -12.39 -30.22 -5.72
CA ARG A 550 -12.08 -28.80 -5.42
C ARG A 550 -10.62 -28.57 -5.06
N LYS A 551 -10.01 -29.47 -4.28
CA LYS A 551 -8.58 -29.38 -3.93
C LYS A 551 -7.68 -29.58 -5.16
N SER A 552 -8.04 -30.50 -6.06
CA SER A 552 -7.34 -30.73 -7.32
C SER A 552 -7.37 -29.47 -8.20
N ASP A 553 -8.56 -28.89 -8.41
CA ASP A 553 -8.75 -27.66 -9.19
C ASP A 553 -7.93 -26.48 -8.65
N ARG A 554 -7.95 -26.30 -7.33
CA ARG A 554 -7.17 -25.26 -6.63
C ARG A 554 -5.66 -25.44 -6.88
N ASN A 555 -5.15 -26.66 -6.70
CA ASN A 555 -3.75 -26.98 -6.94
C ASN A 555 -3.34 -26.82 -8.42
N ALA A 556 -4.16 -27.29 -9.36
CA ALA A 556 -3.92 -27.15 -10.80
C ALA A 556 -3.92 -25.67 -11.25
N THR A 557 -4.86 -24.89 -10.73
CA THR A 557 -4.92 -23.43 -10.97
C THR A 557 -3.69 -22.73 -10.37
N TRP A 558 -3.32 -23.08 -9.13
CA TRP A 558 -2.13 -22.53 -8.45
C TRP A 558 -0.85 -22.81 -9.24
N GLU A 559 -0.67 -24.04 -9.74
CA GLU A 559 0.47 -24.39 -10.59
C GLU A 559 0.45 -23.66 -11.93
N THR A 560 -0.71 -23.49 -12.55
CA THR A 560 -0.85 -22.78 -13.82
C THR A 560 -0.41 -21.31 -13.68
N VAL A 561 -0.88 -20.63 -12.63
CA VAL A 561 -0.48 -19.24 -12.33
C VAL A 561 1.01 -19.15 -11.99
N ARG A 562 1.54 -20.12 -11.22
CA ARG A 562 2.96 -20.22 -10.88
C ARG A 562 3.86 -20.42 -12.11
N LYS A 563 3.46 -21.28 -13.05
CA LYS A 563 4.22 -21.61 -14.27
C LYS A 563 4.18 -20.47 -15.30
N GLY A 564 3.07 -19.74 -15.40
CA GLY A 564 2.92 -18.63 -16.36
C GLY A 564 3.63 -17.31 -16.00
N GLY A 565 4.29 -17.24 -14.84
CA GLY A 565 5.28 -16.21 -14.53
C GLY A 565 4.76 -14.77 -14.54
N LEU A 566 5.34 -13.92 -15.40
CA LEU A 566 4.92 -12.51 -15.57
C LEU A 566 3.76 -12.34 -16.57
N GLN A 567 3.47 -13.34 -17.41
CA GLN A 567 2.42 -13.21 -18.44
C GLN A 567 1.01 -13.44 -17.86
N THR A 568 0.88 -14.32 -16.86
CA THR A 568 -0.38 -14.57 -16.14
C THR A 568 -0.94 -13.32 -15.47
N ASP A 569 -0.07 -12.40 -15.03
CA ASP A 569 -0.48 -11.13 -14.43
C ASP A 569 -1.30 -10.23 -15.37
N ILE A 570 -1.06 -10.30 -16.67
CA ILE A 570 -1.79 -9.52 -17.68
C ILE A 570 -3.03 -10.27 -18.17
N LEU A 571 -2.97 -11.61 -18.20
CA LEU A 571 -4.03 -12.48 -18.73
C LEU A 571 -5.14 -12.79 -17.71
N LEU A 572 -4.86 -12.78 -16.41
CA LEU A 572 -5.87 -13.06 -15.39
C LEU A 572 -6.93 -11.95 -15.30
N PRO A 573 -8.23 -12.30 -15.17
CA PRO A 573 -9.30 -11.34 -14.94
C PRO A 573 -9.09 -10.45 -13.71
N ARG A 574 -9.70 -9.27 -13.75
CA ARG A 574 -9.72 -8.29 -12.66
C ARG A 574 -10.34 -8.90 -11.39
N GLY A 575 -9.80 -8.56 -10.22
CA GLY A 575 -10.34 -9.00 -8.94
C GLY A 575 -10.29 -10.52 -8.70
N CYS A 576 -9.72 -11.32 -9.62
CA CYS A 576 -9.72 -12.78 -9.57
C CYS A 576 -9.28 -13.35 -8.21
N ILE A 577 -10.09 -14.25 -7.66
CA ILE A 577 -9.94 -14.83 -6.32
C ILE A 577 -9.42 -16.27 -6.43
N LEU A 578 -8.34 -16.58 -5.72
CA LEU A 578 -7.79 -17.94 -5.58
C LEU A 578 -7.70 -18.33 -4.11
N GLY A 579 -8.32 -19.44 -3.72
CA GLY A 579 -8.27 -20.00 -2.38
C GLY A 579 -7.20 -21.09 -2.25
N GLN A 580 -6.35 -21.06 -1.23
CA GLN A 580 -5.37 -22.12 -1.00
C GLN A 580 -5.14 -22.40 0.50
N THR A 581 -4.91 -23.66 0.85
CA THR A 581 -4.42 -24.06 2.18
C THR A 581 -2.90 -24.21 2.10
N VAL A 582 -2.16 -23.41 2.86
CA VAL A 582 -0.69 -23.28 2.78
C VAL A 582 0.03 -23.74 4.06
N ARG A 583 1.30 -24.11 3.88
CA ARG A 583 2.28 -24.45 4.92
C ARG A 583 2.70 -23.24 5.76
N ASP A 584 3.35 -23.47 6.90
CA ASP A 584 3.85 -22.37 7.76
C ASP A 584 5.02 -21.64 7.04
N PRO A 585 4.86 -20.37 6.63
CA PRO A 585 5.89 -19.65 5.87
C PRO A 585 7.15 -19.34 6.68
N ARG A 586 7.15 -19.61 8.00
CA ARG A 586 8.37 -19.59 8.81
C ARG A 586 9.25 -20.80 8.54
N VAL A 587 8.67 -21.99 8.38
CA VAL A 587 9.44 -23.21 8.07
C VAL A 587 10.21 -23.02 6.76
N LEU A 588 9.55 -22.41 5.77
CA LEU A 588 10.04 -22.13 4.42
C LEU A 588 10.88 -20.84 4.31
N LEU A 589 11.26 -20.22 5.44
CA LEU A 589 11.98 -18.96 5.47
C LEU A 589 13.47 -19.16 5.14
N PRO A 590 14.04 -18.50 4.12
CA PRO A 590 15.45 -18.65 3.78
C PRO A 590 16.36 -17.97 4.82
N ASP A 591 17.50 -18.58 5.12
CA ASP A 591 18.51 -18.07 6.06
C ASP A 591 18.97 -16.63 5.75
N ARG A 592 18.99 -16.29 4.46
CA ARG A 592 19.36 -14.98 3.96
C ARG A 592 18.20 -14.41 3.17
N LYS A 593 18.11 -13.07 3.14
CA LYS A 593 17.19 -12.38 2.27
C LYS A 593 17.54 -12.67 0.81
N THR A 594 16.71 -13.47 0.16
CA THR A 594 16.75 -13.64 -1.29
C THR A 594 15.99 -12.48 -1.93
N LYS A 595 16.25 -12.27 -3.21
CA LYS A 595 15.42 -11.41 -4.05
C LYS A 595 15.02 -12.27 -5.22
N VAL A 596 13.74 -12.61 -5.32
CA VAL A 596 13.24 -13.37 -6.47
C VAL A 596 13.52 -12.56 -7.74
N THR A 597 14.16 -13.21 -8.71
CA THR A 597 14.38 -12.72 -10.07
C THR A 597 13.38 -13.42 -10.99
N GLY A 598 12.86 -12.72 -12.00
CA GLY A 598 11.81 -13.25 -12.88
C GLY A 598 12.26 -14.46 -13.73
N ASP A 599 13.57 -14.65 -13.83
CA ASP A 599 14.24 -15.62 -14.73
C ASP A 599 14.32 -17.04 -14.14
N GLY A 600 13.68 -17.30 -12.98
CA GLY A 600 13.77 -18.57 -12.25
C GLY A 600 12.70 -19.62 -12.59
N GLY A 601 11.76 -19.32 -13.49
CA GLY A 601 10.86 -20.31 -14.06
C GLY A 601 11.48 -20.95 -15.31
N PRO A 602 11.26 -22.25 -15.60
CA PRO A 602 11.67 -22.81 -16.87
C PRO A 602 10.98 -22.03 -17.99
N VAL A 603 11.78 -21.42 -18.87
CA VAL A 603 11.28 -20.79 -20.09
C VAL A 603 10.75 -21.92 -20.98
N ILE A 604 9.45 -22.20 -20.86
CA ILE A 604 8.77 -23.09 -21.79
C ILE A 604 8.91 -22.45 -23.17
N ASN A 605 9.59 -23.16 -24.07
CA ASN A 605 9.58 -22.83 -25.49
C ASN A 605 8.13 -22.85 -25.96
N VAL A 606 7.50 -21.68 -26.01
CA VAL A 606 6.18 -21.50 -26.62
C VAL A 606 6.32 -21.98 -28.05
N ARG A 607 5.66 -23.09 -28.38
CA ARG A 607 5.58 -23.59 -29.76
C ARG A 607 5.05 -22.44 -30.60
N LYS A 608 5.83 -21.99 -31.60
CA LYS A 608 5.50 -20.80 -32.41
C LYS A 608 4.17 -20.89 -33.17
N ASN A 609 3.56 -22.08 -33.23
CA ASN A 609 2.28 -22.34 -33.85
C ASN A 609 1.27 -22.79 -32.78
N GLY A 610 0.31 -21.92 -32.48
CA GLY A 610 -0.77 -22.18 -31.52
C GLY A 610 -1.18 -20.91 -30.81
N HIS A 611 -2.46 -20.55 -30.92
CA HIS A 611 -3.05 -19.46 -30.15
C HIS A 611 -2.69 -19.62 -28.67
N VAL A 612 -2.11 -18.59 -28.05
CA VAL A 612 -2.06 -18.51 -26.58
C VAL A 612 -3.51 -18.39 -26.15
N GLY A 613 -4.10 -19.52 -25.75
CA GLY A 613 -5.47 -19.57 -25.27
C GLY A 613 -5.62 -18.53 -24.17
N ILE A 614 -6.59 -17.62 -24.34
CA ILE A 614 -7.02 -16.72 -23.28
C ILE A 614 -7.26 -17.62 -22.08
N ALA A 615 -6.46 -17.45 -21.01
CA ALA A 615 -6.59 -18.28 -19.83
C ALA A 615 -8.04 -18.19 -19.36
N SER A 616 -8.76 -19.31 -19.42
CA SER A 616 -10.15 -19.37 -18.98
C SER A 616 -10.21 -18.82 -17.55
N PRO A 617 -11.24 -18.03 -17.18
CA PRO A 617 -11.39 -17.60 -15.81
C PRO A 617 -11.36 -18.85 -14.92
N PRO A 618 -10.59 -18.85 -13.82
CA PRO A 618 -10.45 -20.05 -13.01
C PRO A 618 -11.82 -20.52 -12.50
N PRO A 619 -12.02 -21.83 -12.35
CA PRO A 619 -13.31 -22.39 -11.98
C PRO A 619 -13.72 -21.90 -10.58
N ALA A 620 -15.01 -21.84 -10.31
CA ALA A 620 -15.53 -21.36 -9.01
C ALA A 620 -14.99 -22.19 -7.82
N SER A 621 -14.68 -23.48 -8.05
CA SER A 621 -13.98 -24.36 -7.12
C SER A 621 -12.59 -23.87 -6.70
N ALA A 622 -11.86 -23.17 -7.59
CA ALA A 622 -10.55 -22.60 -7.30
C ALA A 622 -10.60 -21.36 -6.38
N SER A 623 -11.76 -20.71 -6.28
CA SER A 623 -11.98 -19.55 -5.40
C SER A 623 -12.49 -19.94 -4.00
N ASP A 624 -12.93 -21.19 -3.80
CA ASP A 624 -13.38 -21.69 -2.49
C ASP A 624 -12.18 -21.90 -1.54
N SER A 625 -12.36 -21.55 -0.26
CA SER A 625 -11.28 -21.58 0.74
C SER A 625 -11.86 -21.74 2.15
N ALA A 626 -11.21 -22.55 2.99
CA ALA A 626 -11.67 -22.76 4.37
C ALA A 626 -11.61 -21.49 5.24
N ILE A 627 -11.02 -20.38 4.77
CA ILE A 627 -10.96 -19.10 5.49
C ILE A 627 -12.33 -18.47 5.75
N TRP A 628 -13.35 -18.79 4.93
CA TRP A 628 -14.72 -18.32 5.14
C TRP A 628 -15.28 -18.84 6.47
N ASP A 629 -14.99 -20.09 6.82
CA ASP A 629 -15.53 -20.75 8.02
C ASP A 629 -14.83 -20.24 9.30
N PRO A 630 -15.55 -19.74 10.34
CA PRO A 630 -14.94 -19.27 11.58
C PRO A 630 -14.07 -20.33 12.28
N ALA A 631 -14.57 -21.58 12.36
CA ALA A 631 -13.88 -22.68 13.03
C ALA A 631 -12.47 -22.94 12.45
N SER A 632 -12.30 -22.84 11.14
CA SER A 632 -10.99 -23.01 10.47
C SER A 632 -10.03 -21.85 10.74
N ARG A 633 -10.54 -20.63 10.98
CA ARG A 633 -9.75 -19.47 11.39
C ARG A 633 -9.25 -19.61 12.83
N ASP A 634 -10.12 -20.11 13.71
CA ASP A 634 -9.82 -20.36 15.13
C ASP A 634 -8.82 -21.51 15.27
N GLU A 635 -9.04 -22.63 14.59
CA GLU A 635 -8.14 -23.79 14.55
C GLU A 635 -6.72 -23.38 14.11
N ALA A 636 -6.59 -22.68 12.99
CA ALA A 636 -5.30 -22.19 12.49
C ALA A 636 -4.62 -21.24 13.50
N SER A 637 -5.38 -20.48 14.28
CA SER A 637 -4.85 -19.54 15.27
C SER A 637 -4.42 -20.22 16.57
N LEU A 638 -5.16 -21.25 17.01
CA LEU A 638 -4.88 -22.05 18.21
C LEU A 638 -3.70 -23.02 18.00
N ASN A 639 -3.63 -23.68 16.84
CA ASN A 639 -2.58 -24.66 16.51
C ASN A 639 -1.21 -24.01 16.17
N LYS A 640 -1.04 -22.72 16.44
CA LYS A 640 0.14 -21.94 16.05
C LYS A 640 1.30 -22.11 17.03
N MET A 641 2.34 -22.84 16.62
CA MET A 641 3.56 -22.97 17.42
C MET A 641 4.29 -21.63 17.67
N PRO A 642 4.81 -21.40 18.91
CA PRO A 642 5.49 -20.16 19.26
C PRO A 642 6.89 -20.06 18.66
N GLU A 643 7.26 -18.84 18.25
CA GLU A 643 8.49 -18.55 17.51
C GLU A 643 9.79 -19.05 18.18
N TRP A 644 9.87 -19.00 19.51
CA TRP A 644 11.07 -19.44 20.23
C TRP A 644 11.26 -20.97 20.16
N LYS A 645 10.17 -21.74 20.13
CA LYS A 645 10.18 -23.21 20.03
C LYS A 645 10.63 -23.64 18.64
N LEU A 646 10.11 -22.99 17.59
CA LEU A 646 10.56 -23.23 16.21
C LEU A 646 12.07 -22.96 16.03
N ASN A 647 12.57 -21.87 16.61
CA ASN A 647 14.01 -21.57 16.58
C ASN A 647 14.84 -22.55 17.44
N GLN A 648 14.28 -23.09 18.52
CA GLN A 648 14.92 -24.17 19.29
C GLN A 648 15.03 -25.45 18.46
N LEU A 649 13.98 -25.83 17.73
CA LEU A 649 14.01 -26.99 16.82
C LEU A 649 15.06 -26.80 15.72
N ARG A 650 15.08 -25.66 15.02
CA ARG A 650 16.15 -25.33 14.06
C ARG A 650 17.56 -25.42 14.64
N SER A 651 17.76 -25.05 15.91
CA SER A 651 19.07 -25.16 16.57
C SER A 651 19.46 -26.57 17.00
N ARG A 652 18.50 -27.52 16.97
CA ARG A 652 18.71 -28.95 17.23
C ARG A 652 18.87 -29.75 15.94
N ASN A 653 18.41 -29.24 14.79
CA ASN A 653 18.63 -29.90 13.50
C ASN A 653 20.14 -30.12 13.26
N PRO A 654 20.58 -31.35 12.97
CA PRO A 654 22.00 -31.67 12.82
C PRO A 654 22.61 -31.07 11.54
N ILE A 655 21.79 -30.83 10.51
CA ILE A 655 22.22 -30.27 9.22
C ILE A 655 21.93 -28.77 9.18
N PRO A 656 22.95 -27.89 9.18
CA PRO A 656 22.74 -26.45 9.10
C PRO A 656 22.13 -26.03 7.76
N GLY A 657 21.01 -25.32 7.78
CA GLY A 657 20.33 -24.80 6.59
C GLY A 657 19.38 -25.78 5.90
N ALA A 658 19.25 -27.02 6.39
CA ALA A 658 18.17 -27.91 5.97
C ALA A 658 16.80 -27.36 6.41
N PRO A 659 15.72 -27.57 5.62
CA PRO A 659 14.37 -27.26 6.06
C PRO A 659 14.01 -28.06 7.33
N LEU A 660 13.07 -27.53 8.12
CA LEU A 660 12.57 -28.19 9.32
C LEU A 660 11.25 -28.89 8.99
N ASP A 661 11.27 -30.20 8.84
CA ASP A 661 10.06 -30.98 8.62
C ASP A 661 9.38 -31.28 9.96
N LEU A 662 8.12 -30.83 10.09
CA LEU A 662 7.31 -30.92 11.30
C LEU A 662 6.22 -32.01 11.22
N GLY A 663 6.03 -32.61 10.05
CA GLY A 663 4.98 -33.61 9.82
C GLY A 663 3.59 -33.07 10.18
N GLU A 664 2.89 -33.82 11.02
CA GLU A 664 1.52 -33.50 11.47
C GLU A 664 1.44 -32.31 12.44
N GLU A 665 2.54 -31.94 13.11
CA GLU A 665 2.59 -30.74 13.97
C GLU A 665 2.60 -29.42 13.17
N GLU A 666 2.63 -29.47 11.83
CA GLU A 666 2.64 -28.27 10.99
C GLU A 666 1.26 -27.60 10.89
N SER A 667 1.19 -26.32 11.27
CA SER A 667 -0.02 -25.52 11.14
C SER A 667 -0.43 -25.33 9.67
N ARG A 668 -1.56 -25.92 9.27
CA ARG A 668 -2.18 -25.71 7.95
C ARG A 668 -2.99 -24.41 7.99
N ILE A 669 -2.69 -23.45 7.12
CA ILE A 669 -3.25 -22.09 7.19
C ILE A 669 -4.09 -21.82 5.92
N PRO A 670 -5.40 -21.57 6.03
CA PRO A 670 -6.20 -21.18 4.89
C PRO A 670 -5.93 -19.71 4.53
N VAL A 671 -5.73 -19.43 3.25
CA VAL A 671 -5.52 -18.08 2.71
C VAL A 671 -6.40 -17.83 1.47
N LEU A 672 -6.59 -16.55 1.17
CA LEU A 672 -7.23 -16.07 -0.05
C LEU A 672 -6.27 -15.12 -0.76
N LEU A 673 -6.04 -15.33 -2.05
CA LEU A 673 -5.31 -14.41 -2.92
C LEU A 673 -6.31 -13.68 -3.81
N VAL A 674 -6.25 -12.35 -3.85
CA VAL A 674 -7.11 -11.52 -4.69
C VAL A 674 -6.24 -10.71 -5.65
N ARG A 675 -6.47 -10.88 -6.96
CA ARG A 675 -5.71 -10.19 -8.01
C ARG A 675 -6.05 -8.69 -8.01
N LYS A 676 -5.03 -7.85 -7.80
CA LYS A 676 -5.19 -6.39 -7.90
C LYS A 676 -5.18 -5.93 -9.34
N GLU A 677 -6.09 -5.03 -9.67
CA GLU A 677 -6.07 -4.31 -10.94
C GLU A 677 -4.82 -3.41 -11.08
N GLY A 678 -4.29 -3.35 -12.30
CA GLY A 678 -3.30 -2.34 -12.69
C GLY A 678 -3.97 -1.08 -13.27
N SER A 679 -3.18 -0.03 -13.46
CA SER A 679 -3.60 1.17 -14.16
C SER A 679 -3.98 0.87 -15.61
N ARG A 680 -5.02 1.57 -16.11
CA ARG A 680 -5.49 1.46 -17.50
C ARG A 680 -4.67 2.33 -18.46
N SER A 681 -4.02 3.39 -17.98
CA SER A 681 -3.10 4.21 -18.77
C SER A 681 -1.72 3.57 -18.87
N ASN A 682 -1.19 3.13 -17.73
CA ASN A 682 0.10 2.45 -17.62
C ASN A 682 -0.14 0.94 -17.48
N LEU A 683 -0.39 0.26 -18.60
CA LEU A 683 -0.73 -1.18 -18.67
C LEU A 683 0.21 -2.02 -17.77
N GLY A 684 -0.37 -2.71 -16.78
CA GLY A 684 0.34 -3.56 -15.83
C GLY A 684 0.96 -2.85 -14.61
N PHE A 685 1.16 -1.52 -14.65
CA PHE A 685 1.64 -0.77 -13.49
C PHE A 685 0.60 -0.77 -12.36
N GLY A 686 1.04 -0.95 -11.11
CA GLY A 686 0.14 -0.99 -9.95
C GLY A 686 -0.56 -2.34 -9.73
N SER A 687 -0.44 -3.28 -10.67
CA SER A 687 -0.97 -4.63 -10.54
C SER A 687 -0.22 -5.45 -9.48
N GLY A 688 -0.84 -6.51 -8.95
CA GLY A 688 -0.26 -7.36 -7.92
C GLY A 688 -1.29 -8.25 -7.23
N TRP A 689 -1.08 -8.55 -5.95
CA TRP A 689 -1.92 -9.47 -5.18
C TRP A 689 -2.21 -8.93 -3.79
N ASP A 690 -3.47 -8.96 -3.38
CA ASP A 690 -3.85 -8.82 -1.98
C ASP A 690 -3.95 -10.23 -1.35
N VAL A 691 -3.25 -10.46 -0.25
CA VAL A 691 -3.26 -11.72 0.52
C VAL A 691 -4.13 -11.52 1.76
N VAL A 692 -5.21 -12.28 1.87
CA VAL A 692 -6.07 -12.34 3.07
C VAL A 692 -5.74 -13.58 3.88
N LEU A 693 -5.59 -13.42 5.20
CA LEU A 693 -5.17 -14.46 6.13
C LEU A 693 -5.73 -14.22 7.54
N PRO A 694 -5.80 -15.23 8.43
CA PRO A 694 -6.19 -15.06 9.83
C PRO A 694 -5.20 -14.16 10.59
N SER A 695 -5.71 -13.23 11.40
CA SER A 695 -4.92 -12.12 11.98
C SER A 695 -3.65 -12.57 12.71
N HIS A 696 -3.75 -13.66 13.47
CA HIS A 696 -2.64 -14.22 14.24
C HIS A 696 -1.43 -14.60 13.36
N TRP A 697 -1.62 -14.88 12.07
CA TRP A 697 -0.55 -15.25 11.12
C TRP A 697 0.10 -14.07 10.39
N ALA A 698 -0.38 -12.85 10.59
CA ALA A 698 0.11 -11.63 9.94
C ALA A 698 1.63 -11.45 10.02
N ARG A 699 2.23 -11.54 11.23
CA ARG A 699 3.66 -11.31 11.41
C ARG A 699 4.56 -12.36 10.74
N PRO A 700 4.30 -13.68 10.86
CA PRO A 700 4.94 -14.72 10.05
C PRO A 700 4.98 -14.41 8.55
N PHE A 701 3.81 -14.22 7.93
CA PHE A 701 3.68 -13.98 6.49
C PHE A 701 4.41 -12.69 6.06
N TRP A 702 4.24 -11.60 6.82
CA TRP A 702 4.93 -10.34 6.56
C TRP A 702 6.46 -10.49 6.54
N ILE A 703 7.01 -11.30 7.44
CA ILE A 703 8.46 -11.55 7.48
C ILE A 703 8.91 -12.38 6.28
N ALA A 704 8.16 -13.43 5.91
CA ALA A 704 8.48 -14.27 4.76
C ALA A 704 8.54 -13.48 3.45
N LEU A 705 7.50 -12.69 3.15
CA LEU A 705 7.45 -11.83 1.95
C LEU A 705 8.63 -10.84 1.92
N VAL A 706 8.94 -10.21 3.06
CA VAL A 706 10.09 -9.29 3.21
C VAL A 706 11.45 -10.01 3.11
N TYR A 707 11.50 -11.33 3.31
CA TYR A 707 12.71 -12.14 3.12
C TYR A 707 12.92 -12.59 1.68
N ARG A 708 11.85 -12.76 0.88
CA ARG A 708 11.91 -13.03 -0.57
C ARG A 708 12.11 -11.78 -1.44
N GLY A 709 12.17 -10.59 -0.83
CA GLY A 709 12.57 -9.34 -1.47
C GLY A 709 11.52 -8.23 -1.47
N ALA A 710 10.33 -8.46 -0.90
CA ALA A 710 9.27 -7.45 -0.84
C ALA A 710 9.69 -6.22 -0.03
N ARG A 711 9.48 -5.03 -0.59
CA ARG A 711 9.79 -3.75 0.05
C ARG A 711 8.56 -3.21 0.78
N ALA A 712 8.61 -3.14 2.11
CA ALA A 712 7.56 -2.52 2.90
C ALA A 712 7.36 -1.02 2.56
N ALA A 713 6.10 -0.62 2.43
CA ALA A 713 5.59 0.73 2.20
C ALA A 713 4.74 1.20 3.38
N GLY A 714 4.62 2.53 3.55
CA GLY A 714 3.62 3.14 4.43
C GLY A 714 2.62 3.96 3.63
N LEU A 715 1.71 4.61 4.34
CA LEU A 715 0.60 5.39 3.79
C LEU A 715 1.03 6.46 2.76
N ARG A 716 2.19 7.10 2.95
CA ARG A 716 2.74 8.06 1.97
C ARG A 716 3.12 7.39 0.65
N GLU A 717 3.76 6.23 0.72
CA GLU A 717 4.12 5.46 -0.47
C GLU A 717 2.87 4.87 -1.15
N LEU A 718 1.81 4.55 -0.41
CA LEU A 718 0.50 4.19 -0.97
C LEU A 718 -0.13 5.36 -1.75
N ARG A 719 -0.15 6.58 -1.19
CA ARG A 719 -0.67 7.77 -1.90
C ARG A 719 0.15 8.09 -3.16
N SER A 720 1.47 7.95 -3.09
CA SER A 720 2.34 8.07 -4.28
C SER A 720 2.03 7.01 -5.34
N LEU A 721 1.73 5.77 -4.94
CA LEU A 721 1.28 4.72 -5.85
C LEU A 721 -0.09 5.03 -6.48
N SER A 722 -1.06 5.52 -5.70
CA SER A 722 -2.39 5.93 -6.21
C SER A 722 -2.27 7.01 -7.29
N LEU A 723 -1.39 8.00 -7.07
CA LEU A 723 -1.06 9.02 -8.07
C LEU A 723 -0.51 8.36 -9.34
N GLU A 724 0.54 7.53 -9.25
CA GLU A 724 1.12 6.86 -10.43
C GLU A 724 0.12 5.93 -11.16
N THR A 725 -0.91 5.39 -10.47
CA THR A 725 -1.99 4.63 -11.12
C THR A 725 -3.08 5.48 -11.77
N GLY A 726 -3.19 6.76 -11.42
CA GLY A 726 -4.18 7.69 -11.97
C GLY A 726 -5.53 7.74 -11.24
N TYR A 727 -5.61 7.27 -9.99
CA TYR A 727 -6.88 7.16 -9.23
C TYR A 727 -6.82 7.92 -7.89
N PRO A 728 -7.95 8.52 -7.43
CA PRO A 728 -8.01 9.17 -6.12
C PRO A 728 -7.79 8.18 -4.96
N CYS A 729 -7.11 8.63 -3.91
CA CYS A 729 -6.82 7.80 -2.74
C CYS A 729 -7.89 8.04 -1.64
N PHE A 730 -8.74 7.05 -1.38
CA PHE A 730 -9.68 7.09 -0.26
C PHE A 730 -8.95 6.90 1.09
N PRO A 731 -9.28 7.64 2.17
CA PRO A 731 -10.32 8.67 2.33
C PRO A 731 -9.79 10.11 2.17
N PHE A 732 -8.67 10.32 1.50
CA PHE A 732 -8.01 11.64 1.46
C PHE A 732 -8.52 12.55 0.36
N ASP A 733 -8.89 11.95 -0.77
CA ASP A 733 -9.04 12.69 -2.02
C ASP A 733 -10.50 12.76 -2.53
N HIS A 734 -11.53 12.36 -1.75
CA HIS A 734 -12.94 12.28 -2.20
C HIS A 734 -13.84 13.34 -1.52
N PRO A 735 -14.13 14.50 -2.14
CA PRO A 735 -14.66 15.68 -1.42
C PRO A 735 -16.11 15.57 -0.92
N ASP A 736 -16.93 14.71 -1.53
CA ASP A 736 -18.33 14.51 -1.19
C ASP A 736 -18.54 13.62 0.04
N THR A 737 -17.58 12.75 0.35
CA THR A 737 -17.65 11.86 1.52
C THR A 737 -17.37 12.60 2.83
N ARG A 738 -18.26 12.41 3.82
CA ARG A 738 -18.13 12.92 5.19
C ARG A 738 -16.76 12.63 5.82
N ALA A 739 -16.28 11.39 5.72
CA ALA A 739 -14.99 10.99 6.27
C ALA A 739 -13.80 11.80 5.70
N THR A 740 -13.88 12.23 4.44
CA THR A 740 -12.89 13.12 3.83
C THR A 740 -13.03 14.53 4.37
N GLN A 741 -14.24 15.06 4.53
CA GLN A 741 -14.48 16.39 5.10
C GLN A 741 -13.94 16.51 6.54
N GLU A 742 -14.14 15.48 7.37
CA GLU A 742 -13.56 15.40 8.72
C GLU A 742 -12.02 15.37 8.69
N TYR A 743 -11.42 14.62 7.75
CA TYR A 743 -9.98 14.62 7.53
C TYR A 743 -9.45 15.98 7.01
N GLU A 744 -10.14 16.62 6.07
CA GLU A 744 -9.76 17.92 5.53
C GLU A 744 -9.83 19.01 6.59
N GLU A 745 -10.85 19.02 7.46
CA GLU A 745 -10.97 19.96 8.58
C GLU A 745 -9.87 19.75 9.63
N ALA A 746 -9.52 18.50 9.95
CA ALA A 746 -8.38 18.20 10.82
C ALA A 746 -7.04 18.65 10.20
N ASN A 747 -6.83 18.37 8.92
CA ASN A 747 -5.66 18.80 8.15
C ASN A 747 -5.59 20.32 8.00
N ARG A 748 -6.74 21.01 7.83
CA ARG A 748 -6.85 22.47 7.79
C ARG A 748 -6.32 23.08 9.10
N ARG A 749 -6.76 22.56 10.25
CA ARG A 749 -6.29 23.00 11.57
C ARG A 749 -4.80 22.77 11.76
N GLU A 750 -4.26 21.61 11.34
CA GLU A 750 -2.81 21.35 11.41
C GLU A 750 -2.00 22.30 10.51
N LEU A 751 -2.40 22.49 9.26
CA LEU A 751 -1.73 23.38 8.30
C LEU A 751 -1.81 24.85 8.74
N MET A 752 -2.95 25.28 9.28
CA MET A 752 -3.14 26.62 9.82
C MET A 752 -2.28 26.84 11.06
N ALA A 753 -2.26 25.89 12.02
CA ALA A 753 -1.36 25.94 13.17
C ALA A 753 0.12 25.95 12.76
N LYS A 754 0.50 25.21 11.71
CA LYS A 754 1.85 25.21 11.12
C LYS A 754 2.18 26.57 10.48
N HIS A 755 1.24 27.20 9.77
CA HIS A 755 1.42 28.54 9.21
C HIS A 755 1.53 29.62 10.30
N LEU A 756 0.73 29.51 11.37
CA LEU A 756 0.78 30.41 12.52
C LEU A 756 2.05 30.25 13.36
N ARG A 757 2.69 29.07 13.35
CA ARG A 757 4.00 28.83 13.97
C ARG A 757 5.14 29.61 13.31
N TYR A 758 5.03 29.95 12.03
CA TYR A 758 6.02 30.81 11.37
C TYR A 758 5.73 32.30 11.65
N PRO A 759 6.78 33.11 11.90
CA PRO A 759 6.61 34.56 12.06
C PRO A 759 6.11 35.20 10.75
N PRO A 760 5.46 36.38 10.80
CA PRO A 760 4.79 36.99 9.64
C PRO A 760 5.66 37.19 8.40
N ASP A 761 6.97 37.42 8.57
CA ASP A 761 7.94 37.60 7.47
C ASP A 761 8.36 36.27 6.80
N LYS A 762 8.23 35.13 7.49
CA LYS A 762 8.64 33.81 6.97
C LYS A 762 7.46 32.98 6.44
N ARG A 763 6.31 33.61 6.21
CA ARG A 763 5.10 32.95 5.68
C ARG A 763 4.47 33.79 4.56
N PRO A 764 3.95 33.18 3.48
CA PRO A 764 3.38 33.91 2.37
C PRO A 764 2.07 34.60 2.77
N SER A 765 1.79 35.76 2.16
CA SER A 765 0.55 36.52 2.37
C SER A 765 -0.49 36.12 1.31
N PHE A 766 -1.32 35.12 1.62
CA PHE A 766 -2.35 34.60 0.71
C PHE A 766 -3.35 35.66 0.21
N GLN A 767 -3.64 36.67 1.03
CA GLN A 767 -4.48 37.82 0.64
C GLN A 767 -3.89 38.62 -0.53
N LYS A 768 -2.56 38.75 -0.62
CA LYS A 768 -1.89 39.40 -1.77
C LYS A 768 -1.85 38.51 -3.02
N LEU A 769 -1.88 37.19 -2.82
CA LEU A 769 -1.83 36.18 -3.88
C LEU A 769 -3.22 35.84 -4.45
N GLY A 770 -4.30 36.46 -3.96
CA GLY A 770 -5.66 36.12 -4.41
C GLY A 770 -6.07 34.69 -4.06
N VAL A 771 -5.67 34.19 -2.89
CA VAL A 771 -6.06 32.86 -2.41
C VAL A 771 -6.96 33.04 -1.17
N PRO A 772 -8.30 32.91 -1.31
CA PRO A 772 -9.22 33.15 -0.19
C PRO A 772 -9.13 32.05 0.88
N CYS A 773 -9.09 30.78 0.44
CA CYS A 773 -9.03 29.60 1.31
C CYS A 773 -7.74 28.80 1.02
N PRO A 774 -6.66 28.97 1.81
CA PRO A 774 -5.38 28.31 1.53
C PRO A 774 -5.27 26.88 2.07
N PHE A 775 -6.02 26.50 3.11
CA PHE A 775 -5.82 25.21 3.81
C PHE A 775 -6.96 24.20 3.67
N PHE A 776 -7.99 24.56 2.90
CA PHE A 776 -9.14 23.73 2.50
C PHE A 776 -9.72 24.36 1.23
N PHE A 777 -10.53 23.62 0.47
CA PHE A 777 -11.19 24.15 -0.72
C PHE A 777 -12.73 24.23 -0.55
N PRO A 778 -13.36 25.38 -0.84
CA PRO A 778 -14.82 25.57 -0.70
C PRO A 778 -15.59 24.99 -1.91
N TRP A 779 -15.80 23.67 -1.91
CA TRP A 779 -16.50 22.95 -2.99
C TRP A 779 -17.96 23.34 -3.16
N LYS A 780 -18.69 23.55 -2.06
CA LYS A 780 -20.12 23.92 -2.05
C LYS A 780 -20.32 25.27 -2.73
N GLU A 781 -19.52 26.24 -2.31
CA GLU A 781 -19.56 27.62 -2.77
C GLU A 781 -19.13 27.76 -4.24
N LEU A 782 -18.12 27.00 -4.69
CA LEU A 782 -17.74 26.91 -6.10
C LEU A 782 -18.95 26.45 -6.96
N VAL A 783 -19.57 25.33 -6.58
CA VAL A 783 -20.67 24.73 -7.35
C VAL A 783 -21.89 25.64 -7.38
N HIS A 784 -22.26 26.23 -6.25
CA HIS A 784 -23.39 27.16 -6.16
C HIS A 784 -23.17 28.45 -6.98
N GLN A 785 -21.95 29.01 -6.98
CA GLN A 785 -21.61 30.19 -7.79
C GLN A 785 -21.63 29.87 -9.29
N TRP A 786 -21.19 28.67 -9.69
CA TRP A 786 -21.26 28.22 -11.09
C TRP A 786 -22.69 27.96 -11.56
N ALA A 787 -23.57 27.41 -10.72
CA ALA A 787 -24.99 27.28 -11.03
C ALA A 787 -25.65 28.66 -11.17
N ALA A 788 -25.50 29.53 -10.18
CA ALA A 788 -26.08 30.87 -10.20
C ALA A 788 -25.62 31.73 -11.39
N ALA A 789 -24.37 31.59 -11.85
CA ALA A 789 -23.86 32.27 -13.03
C ALA A 789 -24.52 31.80 -14.34
N VAL A 790 -24.93 30.53 -14.42
CA VAL A 790 -25.67 29.98 -15.58
C VAL A 790 -27.15 30.34 -15.49
N ASP A 791 -27.75 30.25 -14.31
CA ASP A 791 -29.17 30.59 -14.08
C ASP A 791 -29.42 32.08 -14.39
N ALA A 792 -28.53 32.98 -13.95
CA ALA A 792 -28.57 34.41 -14.26
C ALA A 792 -28.40 34.74 -15.77
N ALA A 793 -27.88 33.80 -16.57
CA ALA A 793 -27.77 33.95 -18.02
C ALA A 793 -29.01 33.40 -18.78
N HIS A 794 -29.86 32.59 -18.13
CA HIS A 794 -30.99 31.92 -18.77
C HIS A 794 -32.36 32.39 -18.28
N SER A 795 -32.44 33.09 -17.14
CA SER A 795 -33.70 33.68 -16.65
C SER A 795 -33.47 34.98 -15.88
N GLY A 796 -34.12 36.06 -16.31
CA GLY A 796 -34.58 37.09 -15.39
C GLY A 796 -35.76 36.56 -14.56
N ASP A 797 -35.83 36.98 -13.31
CA ASP A 797 -36.98 36.83 -12.40
C ASP A 797 -37.52 35.40 -12.16
N ARG A 798 -36.75 34.60 -11.41
CA ARG A 798 -37.31 33.65 -10.42
C ARG A 798 -36.46 33.58 -9.16
N GLU A 799 -36.87 34.29 -8.10
CA GLU A 799 -36.34 34.11 -6.75
C GLU A 799 -36.76 32.73 -6.20
N GLY A 800 -35.92 31.72 -6.43
CA GLY A 800 -36.08 30.39 -5.85
C GLY A 800 -35.66 30.37 -4.38
N THR A 801 -36.58 29.93 -3.51
CA THR A 801 -36.37 29.81 -2.06
C THR A 801 -35.09 29.04 -1.70
N GLY A 802 -34.24 29.65 -0.87
CA GLY A 802 -32.88 29.20 -0.60
C GLY A 802 -32.74 27.98 0.30
N GLU A 803 -33.11 26.79 -0.18
CA GLU A 803 -32.65 25.53 0.42
C GLU A 803 -31.22 25.21 -0.02
N GLU A 804 -30.30 25.07 0.95
CA GLU A 804 -28.88 24.81 0.71
C GLU A 804 -28.60 23.37 0.20
N ARG A 805 -28.98 23.06 -1.03
CA ARG A 805 -28.79 21.71 -1.60
C ARG A 805 -27.30 21.33 -1.70
N PRO A 806 -26.91 20.11 -1.29
CA PRO A 806 -25.51 19.67 -1.30
C PRO A 806 -24.94 19.52 -2.72
N PHE A 807 -23.62 19.43 -2.84
CA PHE A 807 -22.93 19.04 -4.08
C PHE A 807 -22.67 17.53 -4.10
N PHE A 808 -22.37 16.95 -5.26
CA PHE A 808 -22.00 15.53 -5.38
C PHE A 808 -20.90 15.32 -6.43
N VAL A 809 -20.19 14.19 -6.36
CA VAL A 809 -19.24 13.78 -7.40
C VAL A 809 -19.94 12.92 -8.45
N LEU A 810 -19.76 13.27 -9.72
CA LEU A 810 -20.34 12.55 -10.85
C LEU A 810 -19.65 11.19 -11.06
N ARG A 811 -20.33 10.11 -10.69
CA ARG A 811 -19.86 8.72 -10.89
C ARG A 811 -20.60 7.95 -11.99
N SER A 812 -21.65 8.52 -12.58
CA SER A 812 -22.42 7.86 -13.65
C SER A 812 -21.55 7.57 -14.87
N ARG A 813 -21.34 6.28 -15.17
CA ARG A 813 -20.47 5.84 -16.28
C ARG A 813 -20.99 6.26 -17.65
N LYS A 814 -22.30 6.45 -17.82
CA LYS A 814 -22.89 6.95 -19.07
C LYS A 814 -22.43 8.39 -19.33
N VAL A 815 -22.57 9.26 -18.33
CA VAL A 815 -22.25 10.69 -18.43
C VAL A 815 -20.73 10.93 -18.42
N THR A 816 -19.97 10.28 -17.53
CA THR A 816 -18.50 10.47 -17.47
C THR A 816 -17.79 9.99 -18.73
N ARG A 817 -18.29 8.97 -19.44
CA ARG A 817 -17.76 8.56 -20.75
C ARG A 817 -18.00 9.63 -21.82
N ARG A 818 -19.21 10.21 -21.92
CA ARG A 818 -19.51 11.31 -22.86
C ARG A 818 -18.66 12.56 -22.55
N LEU A 819 -18.47 12.89 -21.27
CA LEU A 819 -17.54 13.95 -20.83
C LEU A 819 -16.07 13.63 -21.16
N ALA A 820 -15.64 12.38 -20.98
CA ALA A 820 -14.28 11.97 -21.32
C ALA A 820 -14.01 12.06 -22.83
N THR A 821 -14.98 11.75 -23.69
CA THR A 821 -14.82 11.91 -25.15
C THR A 821 -14.69 13.36 -25.62
N LEU A 822 -15.10 14.36 -24.82
CA LEU A 822 -14.84 15.78 -25.12
C LEU A 822 -13.36 16.18 -24.91
N LEU A 823 -12.69 15.58 -23.92
CA LEU A 823 -11.30 15.94 -23.54
C LEU A 823 -10.25 14.94 -24.03
N THR A 824 -10.65 13.76 -24.51
CA THR A 824 -9.69 12.75 -24.95
C THR A 824 -9.11 13.17 -26.29
N GLU A 825 -7.77 13.25 -26.35
CA GLU A 825 -6.96 13.54 -27.54
C GLU A 825 -7.01 12.38 -28.59
N GLU A 826 -8.19 11.79 -28.80
CA GLU A 826 -8.44 10.62 -29.65
C GLU A 826 -8.53 10.96 -31.14
N ASN A 827 -7.96 12.10 -31.53
CA ASN A 827 -7.70 12.47 -32.91
C ASN A 827 -6.28 13.01 -33.06
N LYS A 828 -5.27 12.27 -32.56
CA LYS A 828 -3.85 12.51 -32.89
C LYS A 828 -3.59 12.60 -34.40
N GLU A 829 -4.48 12.07 -35.23
CA GLU A 829 -4.41 12.10 -36.69
C GLU A 829 -5.30 13.18 -37.35
N ARG A 830 -6.34 13.74 -36.69
CA ARG A 830 -7.06 14.90 -37.26
C ARG A 830 -6.30 16.17 -36.90
N LYS A 831 -5.70 16.79 -37.91
CA LYS A 831 -5.03 18.09 -37.82
C LYS A 831 -5.96 19.29 -37.47
N ARG A 832 -7.22 19.05 -37.13
CA ARG A 832 -8.23 20.07 -36.81
C ARG A 832 -9.02 19.69 -35.54
N PRO A 833 -9.31 20.64 -34.63
CA PRO A 833 -10.23 20.41 -33.52
C PRO A 833 -11.65 20.12 -34.03
N GLN A 834 -12.53 19.60 -33.16
CA GLN A 834 -13.95 19.47 -33.47
C GLN A 834 -14.54 20.84 -33.80
N GLY A 835 -15.44 20.89 -34.80
CA GLY A 835 -16.16 22.12 -35.10
C GLY A 835 -17.12 22.48 -33.96
N HIS A 836 -17.27 23.78 -33.66
CA HIS A 836 -18.11 24.27 -32.56
C HIS A 836 -19.52 23.63 -32.52
N ALA A 837 -20.17 23.43 -33.68
CA ALA A 837 -21.45 22.74 -33.77
C ALA A 837 -21.42 21.27 -33.26
N GLN A 838 -20.39 20.49 -33.60
CA GLN A 838 -20.23 19.10 -33.13
C GLN A 838 -20.03 19.05 -31.61
N THR A 839 -19.31 20.04 -31.07
CA THR A 839 -19.12 20.19 -29.63
C THR A 839 -20.45 20.54 -28.94
N LEU A 840 -21.26 21.45 -29.49
CA LEU A 840 -22.59 21.76 -28.97
C LEU A 840 -23.54 20.56 -29.02
N GLU A 841 -23.53 19.76 -30.09
CA GLU A 841 -24.28 18.50 -30.18
C GLU A 841 -23.85 17.50 -29.10
N ALA A 842 -22.54 17.34 -28.87
CA ALA A 842 -22.02 16.48 -27.82
C ALA A 842 -22.39 16.98 -26.40
N ILE A 843 -22.41 18.30 -26.18
CA ILE A 843 -22.91 18.92 -24.94
C ILE A 843 -24.41 18.63 -24.75
N ARG A 844 -25.24 18.83 -25.78
CA ARG A 844 -26.68 18.45 -25.75
C ARG A 844 -26.86 16.96 -25.42
N GLY A 845 -26.03 16.09 -25.99
CA GLY A 845 -26.00 14.67 -25.66
C GLY A 845 -25.59 14.37 -24.21
N ILE A 846 -24.78 15.21 -23.56
CA ILE A 846 -24.46 15.07 -22.13
C ILE A 846 -25.66 15.47 -21.26
N HIS A 847 -26.36 16.56 -21.61
CA HIS A 847 -27.59 16.96 -20.93
C HIS A 847 -28.70 15.89 -21.07
N SER A 848 -28.89 15.28 -22.25
CA SER A 848 -29.86 14.18 -22.41
C SER A 848 -29.49 12.96 -21.56
N ALA A 849 -28.22 12.53 -21.55
CA ALA A 849 -27.78 11.40 -20.72
C ALA A 849 -27.93 11.66 -19.22
N ALA A 850 -27.82 12.92 -18.78
CA ALA A 850 -28.06 13.30 -17.40
C ALA A 850 -29.55 13.31 -17.06
N ALA A 851 -30.41 13.79 -17.96
CA ALA A 851 -31.86 13.71 -17.81
C ALA A 851 -32.36 12.25 -17.74
N GLU A 852 -31.86 11.37 -18.63
CA GLU A 852 -32.10 9.92 -18.62
C GLU A 852 -31.73 9.23 -17.29
N THR A 853 -30.81 9.82 -16.51
CA THR A 853 -30.30 9.26 -15.24
C THR A 853 -30.73 10.06 -14.01
N GLY A 854 -31.56 11.11 -14.17
CA GLY A 854 -32.02 11.97 -13.07
C GLY A 854 -30.92 12.81 -12.40
N ILE A 855 -29.82 13.11 -13.10
CA ILE A 855 -28.62 13.74 -12.52
C ILE A 855 -28.61 15.27 -12.74
N ASP A 856 -28.59 16.02 -11.64
CA ASP A 856 -28.47 17.49 -11.61
C ASP A 856 -27.05 17.96 -11.97
N LEU A 857 -26.76 18.14 -13.27
CA LEU A 857 -25.44 18.58 -13.76
C LEU A 857 -24.94 19.90 -13.14
N PRO A 858 -25.77 20.93 -12.92
CA PRO A 858 -25.39 22.13 -12.18
C PRO A 858 -24.71 21.88 -10.83
N ARG A 859 -25.05 20.79 -10.12
CA ARG A 859 -24.50 20.47 -8.79
C ARG A 859 -23.37 19.42 -8.79
N ALA A 860 -22.93 19.01 -9.98
CA ALA A 860 -21.99 17.92 -10.17
C ALA A 860 -20.52 18.38 -10.23
N LEU A 861 -19.63 17.64 -9.53
CA LEU A 861 -18.18 17.71 -9.68
C LEU A 861 -17.66 16.54 -10.51
N ALA A 862 -16.89 16.80 -11.56
CA ALA A 862 -16.17 15.78 -12.33
C ALA A 862 -14.76 15.56 -11.75
N CYS A 863 -14.39 14.29 -11.55
CA CYS A 863 -13.02 13.90 -11.20
C CYS A 863 -12.12 13.97 -12.44
N VAL A 864 -11.02 14.72 -12.35
CA VAL A 864 -10.11 14.97 -13.47
C VAL A 864 -8.66 14.63 -13.13
N TRP A 865 -7.99 14.03 -14.11
CA TRP A 865 -6.56 13.84 -14.16
C TRP A 865 -5.90 15.04 -14.84
N VAL A 866 -5.04 15.73 -14.12
CA VAL A 866 -4.33 16.93 -14.56
C VAL A 866 -2.89 16.54 -14.91
N SER A 867 -2.46 16.82 -16.14
CA SER A 867 -1.05 16.70 -16.55
C SER A 867 -0.51 18.05 -16.96
N CYS A 868 0.53 18.54 -16.26
CA CYS A 868 1.26 19.71 -16.69
C CYS A 868 1.92 19.45 -18.06
N ARG A 869 1.85 20.44 -18.94
CA ARG A 869 2.59 20.46 -20.23
C ARG A 869 3.87 21.28 -20.07
N SER A 870 3.72 22.52 -19.60
CA SER A 870 4.83 23.37 -19.20
C SER A 870 5.56 22.84 -17.95
N LYS A 871 6.83 23.24 -17.78
CA LYS A 871 7.66 22.96 -16.60
C LYS A 871 6.91 23.31 -15.30
N GLY A 872 6.55 22.31 -14.49
CA GLY A 872 5.77 22.49 -13.27
C GLY A 872 5.50 21.18 -12.53
N ILE A 873 5.13 21.30 -11.25
CA ILE A 873 4.62 20.19 -10.44
C ILE A 873 3.34 20.71 -9.76
N PRO A 874 2.18 20.06 -9.98
CA PRO A 874 0.96 20.39 -9.28
C PRO A 874 1.07 19.93 -7.82
N ASN A 875 0.57 20.74 -6.90
CA ASN A 875 0.47 20.40 -5.48
C ASN A 875 -0.99 20.32 -5.04
N ARG A 876 -1.23 19.79 -3.83
CA ARG A 876 -2.54 19.88 -3.19
C ARG A 876 -2.95 21.34 -2.98
N PHE A 877 -4.22 21.60 -3.26
CA PHE A 877 -4.89 22.90 -3.25
C PHE A 877 -4.50 23.87 -4.38
N ASP A 878 -3.88 23.39 -5.46
CA ASP A 878 -3.62 24.23 -6.65
C ASP A 878 -4.91 24.53 -7.41
N SER A 879 -5.03 25.79 -7.86
CA SER A 879 -6.19 26.33 -8.57
C SER A 879 -6.19 25.92 -10.05
N ILE A 880 -7.32 25.45 -10.58
CA ILE A 880 -7.53 25.17 -12.00
C ILE A 880 -8.43 26.26 -12.60
N CYS A 881 -7.91 27.00 -13.58
CA CYS A 881 -8.53 28.19 -14.16
C CYS A 881 -8.69 28.07 -15.69
N ILE A 882 -9.70 28.76 -16.21
CA ILE A 882 -9.93 28.96 -17.66
C ILE A 882 -8.94 30.00 -18.20
N PRO A 883 -8.26 29.77 -19.35
CA PRO A 883 -7.42 30.77 -20.00
C PRO A 883 -8.24 31.86 -20.70
N LYS A 884 -7.77 33.11 -20.66
CA LYS A 884 -8.32 34.18 -21.52
C LYS A 884 -7.80 34.06 -22.95
N ALA A 885 -8.40 34.81 -23.88
CA ALA A 885 -7.91 34.93 -25.25
C ALA A 885 -6.43 35.34 -25.30
N ASP A 886 -6.07 36.36 -24.52
CA ASP A 886 -4.70 36.89 -24.38
C ASP A 886 -3.69 35.84 -23.87
N ASP A 887 -4.15 34.90 -23.04
CA ASP A 887 -3.32 33.83 -22.50
C ASP A 887 -2.97 32.75 -23.56
N LEU A 888 -3.69 32.71 -24.70
CA LEU A 888 -3.55 31.72 -25.78
C LEU A 888 -2.95 32.28 -27.08
N SER A 889 -2.92 33.61 -27.25
CA SER A 889 -2.33 34.27 -28.43
C SER A 889 -0.81 34.32 -28.41
N THR A 890 -0.19 34.10 -27.24
CA THR A 890 1.26 34.02 -27.12
C THR A 890 1.72 32.67 -27.67
N GLU A 891 2.44 32.71 -28.80
CA GLU A 891 3.06 31.62 -29.57
C GLU A 891 2.85 30.18 -29.07
N SER A 892 2.30 29.34 -29.96
CA SER A 892 2.03 27.90 -29.79
C SER A 892 2.90 27.24 -28.70
N PRO A 893 2.34 26.82 -27.56
CA PRO A 893 3.09 26.64 -26.32
C PRO A 893 4.18 25.58 -26.47
N SER A 894 5.41 26.05 -26.71
CA SER A 894 6.61 25.25 -26.65
C SER A 894 6.85 24.82 -25.20
N ASP A 895 7.51 23.68 -25.00
CA ASP A 895 7.76 23.13 -23.65
C ASP A 895 8.60 24.08 -22.74
N ALA A 896 9.20 25.12 -23.33
CA ALA A 896 9.97 26.16 -22.67
C ALA A 896 9.16 27.40 -22.24
N SER A 897 7.99 27.66 -22.82
CA SER A 897 7.23 28.89 -22.54
C SER A 897 6.65 28.89 -21.12
N ALA A 898 6.97 29.95 -20.36
CA ALA A 898 6.35 30.19 -19.06
C ALA A 898 4.97 30.80 -19.27
N GLY A 899 3.95 30.30 -18.55
CA GLY A 899 2.60 30.85 -18.63
C GLY A 899 2.50 32.30 -18.13
N PRO A 900 1.30 32.89 -18.14
CA PRO A 900 1.10 34.23 -17.63
C PRO A 900 1.31 34.31 -16.10
N CYS A 901 1.53 35.52 -15.59
CA CYS A 901 1.55 35.79 -14.15
C CYS A 901 0.23 36.42 -13.68
N GLU A 902 -0.07 36.23 -12.40
CA GLU A 902 -1.17 36.89 -11.70
C GLU A 902 -0.75 38.23 -11.11
N SER A 903 -1.64 39.23 -11.20
CA SER A 903 -1.42 40.53 -10.57
C SER A 903 -1.56 40.43 -9.04
N LEU A 904 -0.75 41.19 -8.28
CA LEU A 904 -0.83 41.16 -6.82
C LEU A 904 -2.03 41.96 -6.33
N HIS A 905 -2.90 41.31 -5.55
CA HIS A 905 -4.13 41.91 -5.03
C HIS A 905 -3.82 42.99 -3.99
N LYS A 906 -4.51 44.13 -4.11
CA LYS A 906 -4.41 45.26 -3.17
C LYS A 906 -5.10 44.91 -1.85
N VAL A 907 -4.32 44.45 -0.87
CA VAL A 907 -4.83 44.23 0.50
C VAL A 907 -5.17 45.59 1.13
N PRO A 908 -6.39 45.80 1.67
CA PRO A 908 -6.74 47.02 2.37
C PRO A 908 -5.77 47.26 3.53
N ARG A 909 -4.88 48.24 3.37
CA ARG A 909 -4.09 48.74 4.49
C ARG A 909 -5.07 49.30 5.49
N LYS A 910 -5.23 48.66 6.65
CA LYS A 910 -5.74 49.34 7.86
C LYS A 910 -4.82 50.55 8.05
N ARG A 911 -5.28 51.73 7.60
CA ARG A 911 -4.63 52.99 7.89
C ARG A 911 -4.55 53.01 9.42
N LYS A 912 -3.33 52.92 9.97
CA LYS A 912 -3.10 53.46 11.30
C LYS A 912 -3.47 54.92 11.14
N GLY A 913 -4.65 55.30 11.64
CA GLY A 913 -5.02 56.70 11.70
C GLY A 913 -3.86 57.45 12.35
N ALA A 914 -3.61 58.67 11.88
CA ALA A 914 -2.66 59.57 12.51
C ALA A 914 -3.23 60.05 13.86
N GLU A 915 -3.43 59.11 14.79
CA GLU A 915 -3.58 59.41 16.21
C GLU A 915 -2.30 60.13 16.62
N LYS A 916 -2.44 61.44 16.78
CA LYS A 916 -1.42 62.36 17.29
C LYS A 916 -0.69 61.71 18.46
N LYS A 917 0.61 61.96 18.58
CA LYS A 917 1.43 61.53 19.73
C LYS A 917 0.90 62.19 21.01
N GLY A 918 -0.13 61.61 21.60
CA GLY A 918 -0.79 62.07 22.82
C GLY A 918 -1.07 60.86 23.71
N ALA A 919 -0.57 60.89 24.94
CA ALA A 919 -0.54 59.72 25.81
C ALA A 919 -1.92 59.35 26.35
N LYS A 920 -2.56 58.33 25.74
CA LYS A 920 -3.55 57.49 26.43
C LYS A 920 -3.19 56.02 26.22
N ARG A 921 -3.19 55.24 27.31
CA ARG A 921 -2.85 53.80 27.32
C ARG A 921 -3.75 53.08 26.31
N LYS A 922 -3.22 52.71 25.13
CA LYS A 922 -4.00 51.99 24.12
C LYS A 922 -4.51 50.70 24.76
N LYS A 923 -5.83 50.61 24.92
CA LYS A 923 -6.55 49.42 25.40
C LYS A 923 -6.04 48.27 24.54
N LYS A 924 -5.26 47.35 25.12
CA LYS A 924 -4.63 46.26 24.35
C LYS A 924 -5.77 45.49 23.70
N VAL A 925 -5.90 45.60 22.38
CA VAL A 925 -6.83 44.76 21.61
C VAL A 925 -6.54 43.34 22.03
N ALA A 926 -7.57 42.64 22.52
CA ALA A 926 -7.42 41.27 23.00
C ALA A 926 -6.70 40.46 21.91
N ARG A 927 -5.64 39.74 22.29
CA ARG A 927 -4.99 38.85 21.34
C ARG A 927 -6.04 37.79 20.98
N PRO A 928 -6.37 37.59 19.69
CA PRO A 928 -7.40 36.65 19.32
C PRO A 928 -7.04 35.26 19.85
N THR A 929 -8.04 34.56 20.36
CA THR A 929 -7.86 33.23 20.97
C THR A 929 -7.28 32.27 19.93
N VAL A 930 -6.54 31.24 20.39
CA VAL A 930 -5.98 30.23 19.46
C VAL A 930 -7.11 29.56 18.65
N GLU A 931 -8.29 29.40 19.23
CA GLU A 931 -9.48 28.86 18.56
C GLU A 931 -10.06 29.82 17.53
N GLU A 932 -10.18 31.13 17.82
CA GLU A 932 -10.54 32.16 16.83
C GLU A 932 -9.56 32.20 15.66
N LEU A 933 -8.26 32.07 15.94
CA LEU A 933 -7.21 32.01 14.92
C LEU A 933 -7.21 30.70 14.12
N LEU A 934 -7.88 29.65 14.60
CA LEU A 934 -8.04 28.35 13.92
C LEU A 934 -9.46 28.15 13.37
N ALA A 935 -10.36 29.12 13.55
CA ALA A 935 -11.71 29.09 13.01
C ALA A 935 -11.72 28.95 11.49
N ARG A 936 -12.80 28.39 10.94
CA ARG A 936 -12.98 28.29 9.49
C ARG A 936 -13.31 29.70 8.95
N PRO A 937 -12.52 30.26 8.02
CA PRO A 937 -12.86 31.55 7.41
C PRO A 937 -14.11 31.39 6.54
N ALA A 938 -14.93 32.45 6.46
CA ALA A 938 -16.02 32.52 5.50
C ALA A 938 -15.45 32.48 4.06
N ALA A 939 -16.08 31.68 3.20
CA ALA A 939 -15.76 31.68 1.77
C ALA A 939 -16.45 32.90 1.11
N GLY A 940 -15.67 33.68 0.34
CA GLY A 940 -16.20 34.77 -0.49
C GLY A 940 -16.54 34.28 -1.90
N ASP A 941 -16.44 35.17 -2.89
CA ASP A 941 -16.41 34.74 -4.30
C ASP A 941 -15.18 33.84 -4.54
N VAL A 942 -15.45 32.63 -5.01
CA VAL A 942 -14.48 31.57 -5.30
C VAL A 942 -14.19 31.50 -6.81
N VAL A 943 -15.19 31.76 -7.65
CA VAL A 943 -15.06 31.71 -9.11
C VAL A 943 -14.22 32.88 -9.64
N ASN A 944 -14.45 34.09 -9.13
CA ASN A 944 -13.77 35.31 -9.56
C ASN A 944 -12.73 35.81 -8.54
N CYS A 945 -12.19 34.93 -7.69
CA CYS A 945 -11.18 35.31 -6.70
C CYS A 945 -9.86 35.81 -7.30
N CYS A 946 -9.66 35.66 -8.62
CA CYS A 946 -8.46 35.99 -9.39
C CYS A 946 -8.82 36.53 -10.77
N SER A 947 -7.82 37.04 -11.49
CA SER A 947 -7.96 37.60 -12.84
C SER A 947 -8.47 36.60 -13.88
N ARG A 948 -8.34 35.28 -13.62
CA ARG A 948 -8.90 34.18 -14.43
C ARG A 948 -9.92 33.39 -13.61
N ARG A 949 -11.04 33.01 -14.25
CA ARG A 949 -12.14 32.27 -13.62
C ARG A 949 -11.70 30.88 -13.19
N LEU A 950 -12.07 30.50 -11.97
CA LEU A 950 -11.74 29.22 -11.34
C LEU A 950 -12.82 28.16 -11.62
N ILE A 951 -12.41 27.00 -12.14
CA ILE A 951 -13.31 25.85 -12.40
C ILE A 951 -13.16 24.71 -11.39
N GLY A 952 -12.05 24.67 -10.64
CA GLY A 952 -11.78 23.57 -9.73
C GLY A 952 -10.41 23.60 -9.06
N CYS A 953 -10.04 22.49 -8.44
CA CYS A 953 -8.86 22.40 -7.59
C CYS A 953 -8.21 21.01 -7.60
N VAL A 954 -6.88 20.96 -7.48
CA VAL A 954 -6.09 19.72 -7.33
C VAL A 954 -6.12 19.25 -5.87
N VAL A 955 -6.50 17.99 -5.65
CA VAL A 955 -6.58 17.40 -4.30
C VAL A 955 -5.32 16.60 -3.95
N GLY A 956 -4.74 15.92 -4.94
CA GLY A 956 -3.46 15.21 -4.79
C GLY A 956 -2.60 15.38 -6.03
N GLY A 957 -1.48 16.11 -5.91
CA GLY A 957 -0.50 16.30 -6.98
C GLY A 957 0.93 16.12 -6.47
N ASP A 958 1.79 15.54 -7.31
CA ASP A 958 3.24 15.43 -7.13
C ASP A 958 3.89 15.20 -8.51
N TYR A 959 5.19 14.94 -8.55
CA TYR A 959 5.90 14.52 -9.76
C TYR A 959 5.65 13.04 -10.09
N CYS A 960 5.04 12.75 -11.24
CA CYS A 960 4.84 11.39 -11.74
C CYS A 960 6.15 10.84 -12.32
N PHE A 961 6.66 9.75 -11.73
CA PHE A 961 7.87 9.08 -12.18
C PHE A 961 7.64 8.20 -13.43
N SER A 962 6.40 7.79 -13.70
CA SER A 962 6.06 7.00 -14.90
C SER A 962 6.23 7.77 -16.19
N GLU A 963 5.83 9.05 -16.20
CA GLU A 963 5.81 9.91 -17.41
C GLU A 963 6.72 11.14 -17.29
N ALA A 964 7.54 11.19 -16.23
CA ALA A 964 8.53 12.24 -15.96
C ALA A 964 7.99 13.69 -15.93
N ALA A 965 6.71 13.87 -15.59
CA ALA A 965 6.00 15.15 -15.60
C ALA A 965 5.22 15.39 -14.29
N GLY A 966 4.91 16.65 -13.98
CA GLY A 966 4.02 17.00 -12.87
C GLY A 966 2.58 16.59 -13.15
N ARG A 967 1.96 15.81 -12.25
CA ARG A 967 0.57 15.32 -12.42
C ARG A 967 -0.22 15.28 -11.11
N GLY A 968 -1.53 15.37 -11.22
CA GLY A 968 -2.42 15.34 -10.07
C GLY A 968 -3.85 14.89 -10.38
N VAL A 969 -4.54 14.43 -9.35
CA VAL A 969 -5.99 14.25 -9.32
C VAL A 969 -6.62 15.53 -8.74
N GLY A 970 -7.65 16.03 -9.42
CA GLY A 970 -8.45 17.17 -8.96
C GLY A 970 -9.93 16.98 -9.28
N TYR A 971 -10.74 17.95 -8.86
CA TYR A 971 -12.16 18.01 -9.21
C TYR A 971 -12.48 19.37 -9.82
N VAL A 972 -13.37 19.38 -10.81
CA VAL A 972 -13.88 20.58 -11.47
C VAL A 972 -15.41 20.58 -11.49
N SER A 973 -16.01 21.77 -11.47
CA SER A 973 -17.44 21.95 -11.76
C SER A 973 -17.75 21.44 -13.17
N VAL A 974 -18.81 20.63 -13.33
CA VAL A 974 -19.22 20.16 -14.67
C VAL A 974 -19.64 21.33 -15.55
N LEU A 975 -20.38 22.31 -15.04
CA LEU A 975 -20.75 23.51 -15.80
C LEU A 975 -19.51 24.29 -16.28
N GLY A 976 -18.55 24.52 -15.39
CA GLY A 976 -17.31 25.21 -15.73
C GLY A 976 -16.43 24.43 -16.71
N LEU A 977 -16.53 23.10 -16.74
CA LEU A 977 -15.88 22.26 -17.74
C LEU A 977 -16.58 22.34 -19.11
N LEU A 978 -17.92 22.38 -19.14
CA LEU A 978 -18.69 22.52 -20.37
C LEU A 978 -18.45 23.89 -21.02
N GLU A 979 -18.51 24.98 -20.26
CA GLU A 979 -18.20 26.33 -20.78
C GLU A 979 -16.76 26.41 -21.31
N PHE A 980 -15.79 25.84 -20.59
CA PHE A 980 -14.39 25.79 -21.03
C PHE A 980 -14.21 25.05 -22.37
N VAL A 981 -14.87 23.91 -22.55
CA VAL A 981 -14.80 23.13 -23.80
C VAL A 981 -15.49 23.89 -24.94
N GLU A 982 -16.63 24.54 -24.66
CA GLU A 982 -17.32 25.38 -25.64
C GLU A 982 -16.48 26.59 -26.07
N GLU A 983 -15.87 27.32 -25.13
CA GLU A 983 -14.98 28.46 -25.41
C GLU A 983 -13.74 28.02 -26.21
N SER A 984 -13.17 26.86 -25.90
CA SER A 984 -12.04 26.27 -26.64
C SER A 984 -12.44 25.92 -28.09
N ALA A 985 -13.61 25.31 -28.28
CA ALA A 985 -14.13 24.95 -29.60
C ALA A 985 -14.52 26.19 -30.42
N ARG A 986 -15.11 27.21 -29.79
CA ARG A 986 -15.45 28.51 -30.42
C ARG A 986 -14.20 29.24 -30.93
N ARG A 987 -13.07 29.12 -30.23
CA ARG A 987 -11.75 29.66 -30.64
C ARG A 987 -10.95 28.76 -31.58
N GLY A 988 -11.38 27.52 -31.81
CA GLY A 988 -10.60 26.54 -32.57
C GLY A 988 -9.25 26.18 -31.92
N THR A 989 -9.11 26.33 -30.60
CA THR A 989 -7.88 26.06 -29.86
C THR A 989 -7.91 24.69 -29.19
N LYS A 990 -6.74 24.17 -28.80
CA LYS A 990 -6.65 22.93 -28.01
C LYS A 990 -7.16 23.19 -26.58
N PRO A 991 -7.91 22.26 -25.95
CA PRO A 991 -8.42 22.42 -24.59
C PRO A 991 -7.29 22.33 -23.55
N LEU A 992 -6.61 23.46 -23.32
CA LEU A 992 -5.57 23.64 -22.30
C LEU A 992 -6.10 24.51 -21.16
N VAL A 993 -5.85 24.11 -19.92
CA VAL A 993 -6.20 24.87 -18.72
C VAL A 993 -4.97 25.50 -18.06
N LEU A 994 -5.19 26.54 -17.27
CA LEU A 994 -4.15 27.17 -16.45
C LEU A 994 -4.20 26.63 -15.02
N LEU A 995 -3.06 26.11 -14.56
CA LEU A 995 -2.85 25.71 -13.17
C LEU A 995 -2.05 26.78 -12.42
N ARG A 996 -2.49 27.16 -11.22
CA ARG A 996 -1.75 28.07 -10.33
C ARG A 996 -1.53 27.46 -8.95
N HIS A 997 -0.26 27.45 -8.52
CA HIS A 997 0.10 27.01 -7.17
C HIS A 997 -0.16 28.10 -6.13
N GLN A 998 -0.70 27.76 -4.96
CA GLN A 998 -1.12 28.72 -3.92
C GLN A 998 -0.03 29.67 -3.41
N HIS A 999 1.25 29.29 -3.51
CA HIS A 999 2.38 30.11 -3.09
C HIS A 999 3.03 30.89 -4.24
N SER A 1000 2.42 30.91 -5.43
CA SER A 1000 3.00 31.39 -6.67
C SER A 1000 2.01 32.23 -7.48
N VAL A 1001 2.49 33.33 -8.07
CA VAL A 1001 1.71 34.12 -9.06
C VAL A 1001 1.74 33.49 -10.46
N GLN A 1002 2.71 32.61 -10.73
CA GLN A 1002 2.90 31.96 -12.03
C GLN A 1002 1.78 30.95 -12.34
N TYR A 1003 1.06 31.15 -13.45
CA TYR A 1003 0.22 30.11 -14.07
C TYR A 1003 1.07 29.18 -14.95
N ARG A 1004 0.58 27.95 -15.14
CA ARG A 1004 1.23 26.90 -15.92
C ARG A 1004 0.21 26.16 -16.76
N PHE A 1005 0.48 25.95 -18.05
CA PHE A 1005 -0.40 25.18 -18.92
C PHE A 1005 -0.43 23.69 -18.54
N ALA A 1006 -1.63 23.13 -18.46
CA ALA A 1006 -1.92 21.72 -18.22
C ALA A 1006 -3.05 21.24 -19.14
N SER A 1007 -3.09 19.93 -19.41
CA SER A 1007 -4.20 19.26 -20.08
C SER A 1007 -5.01 18.44 -19.08
N LEU A 1008 -6.34 18.48 -19.20
CA LEU A 1008 -7.28 17.70 -18.39
C LEU A 1008 -7.68 16.41 -19.08
N ARG A 1009 -7.98 15.37 -18.30
CA ARG A 1009 -8.65 14.14 -18.73
C ARG A 1009 -9.68 13.74 -17.68
N VAL A 1010 -10.94 13.55 -18.07
CA VAL A 1010 -11.97 13.05 -17.14
C VAL A 1010 -11.68 11.59 -16.77
N LEU A 1011 -11.77 11.26 -15.48
CA LEU A 1011 -11.67 9.89 -15.00
C LEU A 1011 -13.06 9.25 -14.97
N THR A 1012 -13.22 8.09 -15.62
CA THR A 1012 -14.52 7.42 -15.83
C THR A 1012 -14.86 6.35 -14.79
N ASP A 1013 -13.91 6.02 -13.91
CA ASP A 1013 -13.99 4.99 -12.87
C ASP A 1013 -13.52 5.62 -11.54
N CYS A 1014 -14.39 6.39 -10.88
CA CYS A 1014 -14.15 7.18 -9.64
C CYS A 1014 -15.35 7.13 -8.67
#